data_AF-A0AAJ7UFQ0-F1
#
_entry.id   AF-A0AAJ7UFQ0-F1
#
_cell.length_a   1.000
_cell.length_b   1.000
_cell.length_c   1.000
_cell.angle_alpha   90.00
_cell.angle_beta   90.00
_cell.angle_gamma   90.00
#
_symmetry.space_group_name_H-M   'P 1'
#
loop_
_entity.id
_entity.type
_entity.pdbx_description
1 polymer ?
#
loop_
_entity_poly.entity_id
_entity_poly.type
_entity_poly.pdbx_seq_one_letter_code
_entity_poly.pdbx_strand_id
1 'polypeptide(L)'
;MPTGTLTPTPMGPFSALTPSMWPQDILAKLAQKDEESQDGEELLFDEFGFRLEKEDGVDARPPPPPPPLPPAGEDAQVRLRWQAYLEFTQNHGVGDLTWEQLADTVPRSDKLRTLVLAGIPHSMRPHLWIRLSGALLKKKTSDVSYRDVVKASSEDASLTAKQIEKDLLRTMPTNACFSEMTSTGVPRLRRLLRALAWLYPDIGYCQGTGMIAACLLLLLEEEDAFWSMAALVEELLPAAYFSTTLLGVQADQRVLRQLVASHLPRLHALLTEHDIELSLITLHWFLTVFASVVHVRLLLRLWDIFFCEGSVVLFQLTLGMLKLKEDELVQSENSASIFNTLSDIPTQMNDPDLLIQESMRVAGGLTDAILEPQRRKHLAYLMADQGQIINPEGPNPTIPKQLARRQLQRQKSVIGVLFFGDQEDPESLKAKNIKQTELISALRDAILRVARHFQDIDPEQGADLTPDYSTESHQLDHENYVAVTRNRRRRAKALLDFERHDDDELGFRKNDIITIISQKDEHCWVGELNGLRGWFPAKFVEVLDERSKQYSMAGDDSVTEGVTDLVRGTLCPALKAILEHGLKRPSILGGPCHPWLFIEEAASKEVEKDFESVYSRLVLCRTYRLDEDGKVLTPEELLYRAVQSVNQSHDTAHAQMDVKVRSLICIGLNEQVLHLWLEVLCSSVLTVEKWYQTWSFLRSPGWVQIKCELRVLSKFAFNLSPDWELALKKEDRDTRPLKEGIQDMLVKHHLFSWDIDG
;
A
#
# COMPACT_ATOMS: atom_id res chain seq x y z
N MET A 1 -33.05 32.44 16.81
CA MET A 1 -31.74 32.85 17.36
C MET A 1 -30.75 32.79 16.22
N PRO A 2 -30.03 33.87 15.89
CA PRO A 2 -29.26 33.96 14.64
C PRO A 2 -28.16 32.89 14.65
N THR A 3 -28.08 32.16 13.54
CA THR A 3 -27.03 31.18 13.23
C THR A 3 -25.70 31.90 12.98
N GLY A 4 -25.11 32.47 14.02
CA GLY A 4 -23.77 33.04 13.98
C GLY A 4 -22.74 31.96 14.27
N THR A 5 -21.70 31.88 13.45
CA THR A 5 -20.50 31.08 13.74
C THR A 5 -19.81 31.71 14.95
N LEU A 6 -19.58 30.93 16.00
CA LEU A 6 -18.88 31.38 17.21
C LEU A 6 -17.38 31.51 16.90
N THR A 7 -16.81 32.63 17.33
CA THR A 7 -15.37 32.92 17.23
C THR A 7 -14.70 32.69 18.58
N PRO A 8 -13.57 31.97 18.64
CA PRO A 8 -12.78 31.84 19.86
C PRO A 8 -12.41 33.19 20.46
N THR A 9 -12.30 33.23 21.79
CA THR A 9 -11.73 34.40 22.48
C THR A 9 -10.25 34.56 22.13
N PRO A 10 -9.74 35.79 21.93
CA PRO A 10 -8.32 35.99 21.66
C PRO A 10 -7.45 35.34 22.74
N MET A 11 -6.45 34.56 22.32
CA MET A 11 -5.53 33.84 23.22
C MET A 11 -6.20 32.76 24.10
N GLY A 12 -7.49 32.46 23.86
CA GLY A 12 -8.21 31.37 24.49
C GLY A 12 -8.16 30.06 23.70
N PRO A 13 -8.90 29.02 24.13
CA PRO A 13 -8.98 27.73 23.45
C PRO A 13 -9.32 27.87 21.97
N PHE A 14 -8.66 27.11 21.11
CA PHE A 14 -8.85 27.12 19.65
C PHE A 14 -8.52 28.43 18.91
N SER A 15 -8.01 29.46 19.61
CA SER A 15 -7.73 30.77 19.00
C SER A 15 -6.58 30.78 17.99
N ALA A 16 -5.73 29.76 18.01
CA ALA A 16 -4.64 29.57 17.05
C ALA A 16 -5.02 28.65 15.86
N LEU A 17 -6.29 28.24 15.77
CA LEU A 17 -6.78 27.40 14.67
C LEU A 17 -7.31 28.23 13.52
N THR A 18 -7.17 27.71 12.30
CA THR A 18 -7.85 28.29 11.12
C THR A 18 -9.36 28.26 11.32
N PRO A 19 -10.13 29.26 10.84
CA PRO A 19 -11.57 29.38 11.14
C PRO A 19 -12.40 28.14 10.80
N SER A 20 -12.03 27.43 9.74
CA SER A 20 -12.74 26.23 9.30
C SER A 20 -12.57 25.02 10.23
N MET A 21 -11.62 25.08 11.16
CA MET A 21 -11.34 24.06 12.18
C MET A 21 -11.92 24.40 13.56
N TRP A 22 -12.62 25.51 13.73
CA TRP A 22 -13.22 25.84 15.03
C TRP A 22 -14.34 24.84 15.39
N PRO A 23 -14.23 24.09 16.50
CA PRO A 23 -15.25 23.14 16.92
C PRO A 23 -16.46 23.89 17.51
N GLN A 24 -17.43 24.20 16.66
CA GLN A 24 -18.58 25.05 17.00
C GLN A 24 -19.43 24.51 18.16
N ASP A 25 -19.54 23.20 18.27
CA ASP A 25 -20.24 22.51 19.35
C ASP A 25 -19.54 22.66 20.70
N ILE A 26 -18.20 22.65 20.72
CA ILE A 26 -17.40 22.87 21.93
C ILE A 26 -17.40 24.36 22.29
N LEU A 27 -17.23 25.25 21.32
CA LEU A 27 -17.30 26.70 21.54
C LEU A 27 -18.66 27.14 22.10
N ALA A 28 -19.76 26.54 21.63
CA ALA A 28 -21.10 26.81 22.16
C ALA A 28 -21.22 26.39 23.64
N LYS A 29 -20.65 25.24 24.02
CA LYS A 29 -20.63 24.77 25.42
C LYS A 29 -19.79 25.67 26.31
N LEU A 30 -18.66 26.18 25.82
CA LEU A 30 -17.81 27.12 26.56
C LEU A 30 -18.54 28.46 26.77
N ALA A 31 -19.15 29.01 25.72
CA ALA A 31 -19.88 30.28 25.78
C ALA A 31 -21.12 30.24 26.72
N GLN A 32 -21.81 29.10 26.81
CA GLN A 32 -22.95 28.93 27.72
C GLN A 32 -22.55 28.83 29.20
N LYS A 33 -21.33 28.33 29.49
CA LYS A 33 -20.85 28.15 30.86
C LYS A 33 -20.25 29.41 31.47
N ASP A 34 -19.76 30.36 30.67
CA ASP A 34 -19.33 31.68 31.17
C ASP A 34 -20.50 32.48 31.81
N GLU A 35 -21.76 32.10 31.52
CA GLU A 35 -22.97 32.72 32.08
C GLU A 35 -23.51 32.03 33.36
N GLU A 36 -23.11 30.79 33.66
CA GLU A 36 -23.60 29.97 34.80
C GLU A 36 -22.43 29.29 35.55
N SER A 37 -21.88 29.93 36.59
CA SER A 37 -20.66 29.46 37.27
C SER A 37 -20.84 28.32 38.31
N GLN A 38 -19.78 27.49 38.42
CA GLN A 38 -19.36 26.52 39.47
C GLN A 38 -19.92 25.07 39.44
N ASP A 39 -18.97 24.13 39.57
CA ASP A 39 -19.06 22.66 39.67
C ASP A 39 -19.29 21.84 38.39
N GLY A 40 -18.18 21.41 37.78
CA GLY A 40 -18.12 20.29 36.82
C GLY A 40 -16.72 20.16 36.22
N GLU A 41 -16.14 18.95 36.28
CA GLU A 41 -14.80 18.59 35.79
C GLU A 41 -14.47 19.25 34.43
N GLU A 42 -13.39 20.03 34.44
CA GLU A 42 -13.09 21.04 33.43
C GLU A 42 -12.20 20.44 32.34
N LEU A 43 -12.77 20.03 31.20
CA LEU A 43 -11.99 19.70 30.00
C LEU A 43 -11.42 21.02 29.42
N LEU A 44 -10.26 21.42 29.92
CA LEU A 44 -9.52 22.59 29.44
C LEU A 44 -8.79 22.24 28.14
N PHE A 45 -8.88 23.12 27.15
CA PHE A 45 -8.14 23.00 25.88
C PHE A 45 -7.19 24.18 25.71
N ASP A 46 -6.04 23.95 25.09
CA ASP A 46 -5.10 25.02 24.72
C ASP A 46 -5.54 25.77 23.45
N GLU A 47 -4.77 26.78 23.03
CA GLU A 47 -5.07 27.59 21.85
C GLU A 47 -5.08 26.79 20.53
N PHE A 48 -4.48 25.59 20.51
CA PHE A 48 -4.44 24.66 19.37
C PHE A 48 -5.46 23.51 19.51
N GLY A 49 -6.26 23.51 20.58
CA GLY A 49 -7.31 22.52 20.82
C GLY A 49 -6.82 21.19 21.40
N PHE A 50 -5.62 21.12 21.95
CA PHE A 50 -5.17 19.96 22.73
C PHE A 50 -5.71 20.01 24.15
N ARG A 51 -6.13 18.86 24.69
CA ARG A 51 -6.59 18.74 26.07
C ARG A 51 -5.44 19.01 27.04
N LEU A 52 -5.72 19.80 28.07
CA LEU A 52 -4.87 20.05 29.22
C LEU A 52 -5.30 19.06 30.33
N GLU A 53 -4.50 18.05 30.63
CA GLU A 53 -4.80 17.11 31.72
C GLU A 53 -4.67 17.82 33.08
N LYS A 54 -5.63 17.62 34.00
CA LYS A 54 -5.46 17.96 35.42
C LYS A 54 -4.80 16.76 36.12
N GLU A 55 -3.79 17.02 36.96
CA GLU A 55 -3.16 16.02 37.83
C GLU A 55 -4.21 15.43 38.79
N ASP A 56 -4.79 14.28 38.45
CA ASP A 56 -5.49 13.42 39.41
C ASP A 56 -4.51 12.36 39.92
N GLY A 57 -4.18 12.43 41.21
CA GLY A 57 -3.17 11.58 41.83
C GLY A 57 -3.53 10.09 41.82
N VAL A 58 -2.52 9.25 41.56
CA VAL A 58 -2.04 8.09 42.36
C VAL A 58 -1.01 7.31 41.51
N ASP A 59 0.21 7.20 42.03
CA ASP A 59 1.27 6.22 41.74
C ASP A 59 1.54 5.78 40.27
N ALA A 60 2.12 6.70 39.49
CA ALA A 60 3.22 6.41 38.56
C ALA A 60 3.95 7.74 38.33
N ARG A 61 5.28 7.84 38.49
CA ARG A 61 5.99 9.08 38.13
C ARG A 61 5.99 9.22 36.59
N PRO A 62 5.29 10.20 36.01
CA PRO A 62 5.40 10.56 34.60
C PRO A 62 6.40 11.72 34.46
N PRO A 63 6.83 12.09 33.23
CA PRO A 63 7.72 13.23 33.02
C PRO A 63 7.08 14.53 33.53
N PRO A 64 7.90 15.53 33.94
CA PRO A 64 7.38 16.77 34.50
C PRO A 64 6.50 17.50 33.48
N PRO A 65 5.39 18.12 33.91
CA PRO A 65 4.57 18.94 33.03
C PRO A 65 5.45 20.06 32.44
N PRO A 66 5.31 20.38 31.15
CA PRO A 66 5.96 21.57 30.61
C PRO A 66 5.50 22.78 31.43
N PRO A 67 6.40 23.72 31.76
CA PRO A 67 6.01 24.94 32.47
C PRO A 67 4.86 25.61 31.70
N PRO A 68 3.90 26.26 32.38
CA PRO A 68 2.83 26.99 31.71
C PRO A 68 3.47 28.00 30.76
N LEU A 69 3.41 27.69 29.48
CA LEU A 69 4.05 28.50 28.47
C LEU A 69 3.34 29.85 28.43
N PRO A 70 4.05 30.98 28.35
CA PRO A 70 3.42 32.29 28.25
C PRO A 70 2.44 32.29 27.07
N PRO A 71 1.33 33.05 27.17
CA PRO A 71 0.28 32.97 26.17
C PRO A 71 0.83 33.44 24.81
N ALA A 72 0.34 32.82 23.74
CA ALA A 72 0.82 33.01 22.37
C ALA A 72 0.48 34.39 21.77
N GLY A 73 0.84 35.47 22.47
CA GLY A 73 0.87 36.80 21.89
C GLY A 73 1.97 36.85 20.83
N GLU A 74 1.60 37.21 19.61
CA GLU A 74 2.59 37.43 18.55
C GLU A 74 3.56 38.54 18.95
N ASP A 75 4.87 38.31 18.76
CA ASP A 75 5.85 39.37 18.93
C ASP A 75 5.65 40.44 17.83
N ALA A 76 5.18 41.62 18.26
CA ALA A 76 4.93 42.75 17.39
C ALA A 76 6.18 43.22 16.63
N GLN A 77 7.37 43.10 17.22
CA GLN A 77 8.63 43.47 16.56
C GLN A 77 8.99 42.49 15.45
N VAL A 78 8.81 41.19 15.69
CA VAL A 78 9.01 40.15 14.66
C VAL A 78 8.03 40.37 13.51
N ARG A 79 6.77 40.65 13.82
CA ARG A 79 5.75 40.98 12.81
C ARG A 79 6.11 42.19 11.96
N LEU A 80 6.55 43.28 12.58
CA LEU A 80 6.98 44.49 11.88
C LEU A 80 8.16 44.23 10.94
N ARG A 81 9.15 43.41 11.36
CA ARG A 81 10.28 43.03 10.51
C ARG A 81 9.84 42.25 9.27
N TRP A 82 8.88 41.34 9.42
CA TRP A 82 8.30 40.60 8.30
C TRP A 82 7.50 41.49 7.35
N GLN A 83 6.67 42.40 7.87
CA GLN A 83 5.94 43.38 7.06
C GLN A 83 6.91 44.24 6.24
N ALA A 84 7.92 44.83 6.89
CA ALA A 84 8.93 45.65 6.21
C ALA A 84 9.70 44.86 5.14
N TYR A 85 9.99 43.58 5.38
CA TYR A 85 10.65 42.72 4.39
C TYR A 85 9.77 42.47 3.16
N LEU A 86 8.49 42.12 3.36
CA LEU A 86 7.55 41.85 2.27
C LEU A 86 7.26 43.12 1.44
N GLU A 87 7.07 44.26 2.11
CA GLU A 87 6.91 45.56 1.45
C GLU A 87 8.12 45.91 0.59
N PHE A 88 9.34 45.74 1.13
CA PHE A 88 10.56 46.09 0.41
C PHE A 88 10.87 45.16 -0.78
N THR A 89 10.58 43.87 -0.64
CA THR A 89 10.97 42.87 -1.66
C THR A 89 9.97 42.72 -2.80
N GLN A 90 8.71 43.10 -2.61
CA GLN A 90 7.64 42.78 -3.59
C GLN A 90 6.79 43.96 -4.02
N ASN A 91 6.99 45.17 -3.47
CA ASN A 91 6.17 46.32 -3.85
C ASN A 91 6.85 47.22 -4.91
N HIS A 92 6.23 47.31 -6.09
CA HIS A 92 6.51 48.34 -7.11
C HIS A 92 5.38 49.39 -7.23
N GLY A 93 4.40 49.39 -6.32
CA GLY A 93 3.21 50.25 -6.38
C GLY A 93 2.95 51.04 -5.09
N VAL A 94 2.12 52.09 -5.20
CA VAL A 94 1.68 52.93 -4.06
C VAL A 94 0.33 52.39 -3.55
N GLY A 95 0.30 51.77 -2.37
CA GLY A 95 -0.91 51.24 -1.72
C GLY A 95 -0.60 50.28 -0.56
N ASP A 96 -1.61 49.99 0.27
CA ASP A 96 -1.52 49.02 1.38
C ASP A 96 -1.26 47.60 0.85
N LEU A 97 -0.29 46.88 1.44
CA LEU A 97 0.13 45.54 1.02
C LEU A 97 -0.97 44.50 1.32
N THR A 98 -1.53 43.87 0.29
CA THR A 98 -2.44 42.72 0.45
C THR A 98 -1.77 41.40 0.07
N TRP A 99 -2.24 40.29 0.66
CA TRP A 99 -1.70 38.95 0.36
C TRP A 99 -1.89 38.53 -1.10
N GLU A 100 -2.84 39.11 -1.83
CA GLU A 100 -3.09 38.82 -3.24
C GLU A 100 -2.07 39.47 -4.18
N GLN A 101 -1.47 40.58 -3.75
CA GLN A 101 -0.45 41.31 -4.51
C GLN A 101 0.95 40.70 -4.37
N LEU A 102 1.16 39.87 -3.36
CA LEU A 102 2.41 39.16 -3.14
C LEU A 102 2.55 38.00 -4.13
N ALA A 103 3.75 37.85 -4.69
CA ALA A 103 4.12 36.78 -5.60
C ALA A 103 3.84 35.38 -5.02
N ASP A 104 3.63 34.42 -5.91
CA ASP A 104 3.27 33.04 -5.55
C ASP A 104 4.41 32.26 -4.89
N THR A 105 5.64 32.76 -5.01
CA THR A 105 6.84 32.23 -4.36
C THR A 105 7.64 33.36 -3.72
N VAL A 106 8.44 33.04 -2.71
CA VAL A 106 9.36 34.01 -2.08
C VAL A 106 10.79 33.66 -2.49
N PRO A 107 11.54 34.57 -3.15
CA PRO A 107 12.91 34.30 -3.55
C PRO A 107 13.80 34.06 -2.34
N ARG A 108 14.65 33.02 -2.42
CA ARG A 108 15.60 32.67 -1.36
C ARG A 108 16.66 33.78 -1.24
N SER A 109 16.89 34.24 -0.01
CA SER A 109 17.94 35.22 0.33
C SER A 109 18.43 35.00 1.76
N ASP A 110 19.64 35.46 2.08
CA ASP A 110 20.17 35.39 3.45
C ASP A 110 19.29 36.18 4.45
N LYS A 111 18.67 37.26 3.98
CA LYS A 111 17.73 38.05 4.78
C LYS A 111 16.45 37.27 5.06
N LEU A 112 15.89 36.57 4.06
CA LEU A 112 14.76 35.66 4.28
C LEU A 112 15.14 34.57 5.29
N ARG A 113 16.30 33.94 5.10
CA ARG A 113 16.79 32.90 6.00
C ARG A 113 16.88 33.40 7.45
N THR A 114 17.46 34.58 7.65
CA THR A 114 17.57 35.21 8.97
C THR A 114 16.19 35.45 9.60
N LEU A 115 15.21 35.92 8.82
CA LEU A 115 13.85 36.14 9.31
C LEU A 115 13.14 34.84 9.66
N VAL A 116 13.31 33.79 8.85
CA VAL A 116 12.73 32.45 9.12
C VAL A 116 13.33 31.83 10.37
N LEU A 117 14.65 31.94 10.56
CA LEU A 117 15.33 31.49 11.79
C LEU A 117 14.84 32.26 13.02
N ALA A 118 14.61 33.57 12.91
CA ALA A 118 13.99 34.38 13.98
C ALA A 118 12.50 34.09 14.19
N GLY A 119 11.83 33.55 13.16
CA GLY A 119 10.49 32.98 13.22
C GLY A 119 9.39 33.76 12.55
N ILE A 120 8.38 33.01 12.11
CA ILE A 120 7.24 33.56 11.37
C ILE A 120 6.09 33.86 12.37
N PRO A 121 5.52 35.07 12.36
CA PRO A 121 4.33 35.38 13.15
C PRO A 121 3.19 34.42 12.81
N HIS A 122 2.46 33.98 13.82
CA HIS A 122 1.48 32.90 13.67
C HIS A 122 0.43 33.17 12.57
N SER A 123 -0.17 34.36 12.56
CA SER A 123 -1.14 34.82 11.55
C SER A 123 -0.58 34.96 10.14
N MET A 124 0.74 35.02 9.98
CA MET A 124 1.41 35.07 8.67
C MET A 124 1.75 33.68 8.13
N ARG A 125 1.81 32.64 8.99
CA ARG A 125 2.14 31.26 8.57
C ARG A 125 1.23 30.72 7.46
N PRO A 126 -0.10 30.87 7.51
CA PRO A 126 -0.97 30.32 6.47
C PRO A 126 -0.65 30.84 5.07
N HIS A 127 -0.19 32.08 5.00
CA HIS A 127 0.13 32.76 3.75
C HIS A 127 1.59 32.54 3.31
N LEU A 128 2.52 32.43 4.27
CA LEU A 128 3.94 32.29 3.99
C LEU A 128 4.35 30.83 3.77
N TRP A 129 3.85 29.88 4.55
CA TRP A 129 4.21 28.45 4.38
C TRP A 129 3.85 27.92 3.00
N ILE A 130 2.68 28.28 2.45
CA ILE A 130 2.26 27.86 1.11
C ILE A 130 3.15 28.46 0.01
N ARG A 131 3.76 29.62 0.23
CA ARG A 131 4.69 30.26 -0.71
C ARG A 131 6.11 29.74 -0.58
N LEU A 132 6.57 29.55 0.66
CA LEU A 132 7.90 29.05 0.96
C LEU A 132 8.06 27.60 0.48
N SER A 133 7.02 26.79 0.63
CA SER A 133 6.99 25.40 0.18
C SER A 133 6.80 25.21 -1.32
N GLY A 134 6.39 26.24 -2.06
CA GLY A 134 5.99 26.13 -3.48
C GLY A 134 4.54 25.66 -3.70
N ALA A 135 3.81 25.33 -2.64
CA ALA A 135 2.43 24.84 -2.71
C ALA A 135 1.47 25.81 -3.41
N LEU A 136 1.59 27.12 -3.20
CA LEU A 136 0.71 28.13 -3.81
C LEU A 136 0.90 28.19 -5.33
N LEU A 137 2.15 28.16 -5.79
CA LEU A 137 2.46 28.09 -7.22
C LEU A 137 1.87 26.80 -7.80
N LYS A 138 2.11 25.65 -7.14
CA LYS A 138 1.57 24.35 -7.57
C LYS A 138 0.05 24.33 -7.66
N LYS A 139 -0.64 24.92 -6.67
CA LYS A 139 -2.09 25.09 -6.64
C LYS A 139 -2.58 25.86 -7.86
N LYS A 140 -1.93 26.96 -8.22
CA LYS A 140 -2.32 27.84 -9.34
C LYS A 140 -1.99 27.26 -10.72
N THR A 141 -0.87 26.53 -10.84
CA THR A 141 -0.43 25.97 -12.13
C THR A 141 -0.94 24.55 -12.38
N SER A 142 -1.60 23.91 -11.41
CA SER A 142 -2.13 22.56 -11.58
C SER A 142 -3.34 22.53 -12.51
N ASP A 143 -3.34 21.59 -13.46
CA ASP A 143 -4.48 21.33 -14.35
C ASP A 143 -5.70 20.71 -13.64
N VAL A 144 -5.50 20.23 -12.41
CA VAL A 144 -6.53 19.56 -11.60
C VAL A 144 -6.76 20.35 -10.31
N SER A 145 -8.02 20.62 -9.99
CA SER A 145 -8.41 21.28 -8.74
C SER A 145 -8.56 20.26 -7.60
N TYR A 146 -8.33 20.68 -6.35
CA TYR A 146 -8.52 19.80 -5.18
C TYR A 146 -9.95 19.23 -5.12
N ARG A 147 -10.95 20.05 -5.46
CA ARG A 147 -12.36 19.61 -5.51
C ARG A 147 -12.58 18.45 -6.47
N ASP A 148 -11.92 18.46 -7.63
CA ASP A 148 -12.05 17.39 -8.62
C ASP A 148 -11.35 16.11 -8.15
N VAL A 149 -10.20 16.24 -7.47
CA VAL A 149 -9.49 15.10 -6.85
C VAL A 149 -10.34 14.46 -5.76
N VAL A 150 -10.93 15.26 -4.85
CA VAL A 150 -11.80 14.76 -3.79
C VAL A 150 -12.97 13.98 -4.38
N LYS A 151 -13.65 14.53 -5.40
CA LYS A 151 -14.76 13.86 -6.07
C LYS A 151 -14.33 12.55 -6.72
N ALA A 152 -13.16 12.50 -7.36
CA ALA A 152 -12.65 11.29 -7.99
C ALA A 152 -12.21 10.23 -6.96
N SER A 153 -11.74 10.65 -5.79
CA SER A 153 -11.27 9.76 -4.72
C SER A 153 -12.39 9.24 -3.81
N SER A 154 -13.59 9.83 -3.82
CA SER A 154 -14.67 9.45 -2.90
C SER A 154 -15.27 8.07 -3.18
N GLU A 155 -15.20 7.61 -4.43
CA GLU A 155 -15.69 6.30 -4.87
C GLU A 155 -14.64 5.19 -4.75
N ASP A 156 -13.41 5.53 -4.32
CA ASP A 156 -12.31 4.59 -4.18
C ASP A 156 -12.46 3.75 -2.90
N ALA A 157 -12.72 2.45 -3.06
CA ALA A 157 -12.85 1.47 -1.98
C ALA A 157 -11.58 0.63 -1.77
N SER A 158 -10.42 1.15 -2.18
CA SER A 158 -9.11 0.49 -2.05
C SER A 158 -8.75 0.08 -0.61
N LEU A 159 -7.78 -0.84 -0.48
CA LEU A 159 -7.18 -1.20 0.81
C LEU A 159 -6.61 0.03 1.53
N THR A 160 -6.04 0.96 0.75
CA THR A 160 -5.55 2.26 1.22
C THR A 160 -6.64 3.09 1.89
N ALA A 161 -7.85 3.17 1.30
CA ALA A 161 -8.98 3.86 1.92
C ALA A 161 -9.39 3.23 3.25
N LYS A 162 -9.34 1.89 3.36
CA LYS A 162 -9.62 1.17 4.63
C LYS A 162 -8.56 1.43 5.71
N GLN A 163 -7.29 1.54 5.32
CA GLN A 163 -6.20 1.89 6.25
C GLN A 163 -6.37 3.31 6.77
N ILE A 164 -6.67 4.27 5.90
CA ILE A 164 -6.96 5.65 6.28
C ILE A 164 -8.06 5.69 7.34
N GLU A 165 -9.20 5.03 7.13
CA GLU A 165 -10.31 5.03 8.11
C GLU A 165 -9.90 4.51 9.50
N LYS A 166 -9.04 3.49 9.56
CA LYS A 166 -8.56 2.94 10.84
C LYS A 166 -7.64 3.91 11.60
N ASP A 167 -6.95 4.79 10.88
CA ASP A 167 -5.96 5.69 11.45
C ASP A 167 -6.52 7.08 11.78
N LEU A 168 -7.69 7.46 11.25
CA LEU A 168 -8.29 8.78 11.49
C LEU A 168 -8.42 9.12 12.98
N LEU A 169 -8.99 8.22 13.79
CA LEU A 169 -9.17 8.45 15.24
C LEU A 169 -7.89 8.22 16.06
N ARG A 170 -6.88 7.59 15.47
CA ARG A 170 -5.55 7.45 16.09
C ARG A 170 -4.66 8.65 15.80
N THR A 171 -5.07 9.52 14.88
CA THR A 171 -4.35 10.74 14.52
C THR A 171 -4.76 11.86 15.46
N MET A 172 -3.85 12.28 16.35
CA MET A 172 -4.09 13.31 17.38
C MET A 172 -5.30 13.03 18.30
N PRO A 173 -5.31 11.90 19.03
CA PRO A 173 -6.46 11.53 19.87
C PRO A 173 -6.75 12.55 20.98
N THR A 174 -5.76 13.33 21.40
CA THR A 174 -5.87 14.36 22.45
C THR A 174 -6.34 15.72 21.93
N ASN A 175 -6.48 15.91 20.61
CA ASN A 175 -6.94 17.16 20.02
C ASN A 175 -8.45 17.13 19.74
N ALA A 176 -9.17 18.17 20.17
CA ALA A 176 -10.64 18.23 20.07
C ALA A 176 -11.16 18.12 18.62
N CYS A 177 -10.37 18.57 17.64
CA CYS A 177 -10.74 18.56 16.24
C CYS A 177 -10.67 17.16 15.61
N PHE A 178 -10.00 16.20 16.27
CA PHE A 178 -9.76 14.85 15.74
C PHE A 178 -10.16 13.72 16.70
N SER A 179 -10.51 14.03 17.96
CA SER A 179 -10.74 13.03 19.00
C SER A 179 -12.00 12.18 18.79
N GLU A 180 -13.01 12.68 18.09
CA GLU A 180 -14.26 11.94 17.81
C GLU A 180 -14.54 11.88 16.31
N MET A 181 -15.27 10.86 15.86
CA MET A 181 -15.59 10.68 14.43
C MET A 181 -16.44 11.84 13.88
N THR A 182 -17.17 12.52 14.77
CA THR A 182 -17.99 13.70 14.50
C THR A 182 -17.23 15.01 14.62
N SER A 183 -15.97 15.00 15.13
CA SER A 183 -15.16 16.21 15.25
C SER A 183 -14.90 16.85 13.89
N THR A 184 -14.84 18.18 13.85
CA THR A 184 -14.75 18.98 12.61
C THR A 184 -13.57 18.61 11.70
N GLY A 185 -12.45 18.16 12.26
CA GLY A 185 -11.23 17.83 11.53
C GLY A 185 -11.25 16.46 10.86
N VAL A 186 -11.91 15.45 11.44
CA VAL A 186 -11.93 14.07 10.92
C VAL A 186 -12.44 13.96 9.48
N PRO A 187 -13.58 14.56 9.08
CA PRO A 187 -14.03 14.48 7.69
C PRO A 187 -13.10 15.21 6.71
N ARG A 188 -12.40 16.26 7.16
CA ARG A 188 -11.43 17.01 6.35
C ARG A 188 -10.16 16.19 6.14
N LEU A 189 -9.64 15.60 7.22
CA LEU A 189 -8.48 14.71 7.19
C LEU A 189 -8.72 13.51 6.28
N ARG A 190 -9.92 12.90 6.36
CA ARG A 190 -10.33 11.81 5.46
C ARG A 190 -10.26 12.22 3.99
N ARG A 191 -10.86 13.36 3.62
CA ARG A 191 -10.87 13.84 2.22
C ARG A 191 -9.46 14.12 1.74
N LEU A 192 -8.66 14.81 2.54
CA LEU A 192 -7.29 15.17 2.20
C LEU A 192 -6.42 13.92 1.99
N LEU A 193 -6.44 12.96 2.92
CA LEU A 193 -5.64 11.74 2.82
C LEU A 193 -6.08 10.85 1.66
N ARG A 194 -7.38 10.69 1.42
CA ARG A 194 -7.90 9.95 0.27
C ARG A 194 -7.54 10.63 -1.04
N ALA A 195 -7.66 11.96 -1.12
CA ALA A 195 -7.26 12.73 -2.29
C ALA A 195 -5.76 12.58 -2.58
N LEU A 196 -4.91 12.62 -1.54
CA LEU A 196 -3.46 12.46 -1.67
C LEU A 196 -3.10 11.05 -2.16
N ALA A 197 -3.67 10.01 -1.53
CA ALA A 197 -3.45 8.62 -1.91
C ALA A 197 -3.93 8.31 -3.33
N TRP A 198 -5.04 8.91 -3.73
CA TRP A 198 -5.56 8.81 -5.09
C TRP A 198 -4.65 9.52 -6.10
N LEU A 199 -4.14 10.71 -5.76
CA LEU A 199 -3.30 11.50 -6.64
C LEU A 199 -1.91 10.85 -6.86
N TYR A 200 -1.38 10.18 -5.83
CA TYR A 200 -0.08 9.50 -5.84
C TYR A 200 -0.21 7.99 -5.51
N PRO A 201 -0.63 7.14 -6.46
CA PRO A 201 -0.84 5.72 -6.22
C PRO A 201 0.41 4.95 -5.76
N ASP A 202 1.61 5.36 -6.21
CA ASP A 202 2.89 4.75 -5.83
C ASP A 202 3.25 5.00 -4.35
N ILE A 203 2.65 6.03 -3.75
CA ILE A 203 2.76 6.33 -2.32
C ILE A 203 1.60 5.66 -1.57
N GLY A 204 0.37 5.78 -2.10
CA GLY A 204 -0.83 5.33 -1.41
C GLY A 204 -0.98 6.06 -0.07
N TYR A 205 -0.95 5.31 1.03
CA TYR A 205 -0.99 5.86 2.39
C TYR A 205 0.14 5.26 3.23
N CYS A 206 0.97 6.13 3.79
CA CYS A 206 2.05 5.75 4.69
C CYS A 206 1.71 6.19 6.11
N GLN A 207 1.83 5.28 7.08
CA GLN A 207 1.58 5.59 8.49
C GLN A 207 2.54 6.69 8.95
N GLY A 208 2.01 7.89 9.21
CA GLY A 208 2.77 9.10 9.51
C GLY A 208 2.29 10.31 8.71
N THR A 209 1.83 10.12 7.46
CA THR A 209 1.29 11.22 6.64
C THR A 209 0.02 11.81 7.24
N GLY A 210 -0.76 11.01 7.97
CA GLY A 210 -1.93 11.45 8.72
C GLY A 210 -1.61 12.53 9.75
N MET A 211 -0.51 12.38 10.49
CA MET A 211 -0.10 13.34 11.51
C MET A 211 0.27 14.69 10.90
N ILE A 212 1.05 14.68 9.81
CA ILE A 212 1.43 15.90 9.09
C ILE A 212 0.19 16.61 8.55
N ALA A 213 -0.71 15.86 7.89
CA ALA A 213 -1.94 16.41 7.32
C ALA A 213 -2.86 17.02 8.40
N ALA A 214 -3.00 16.36 9.56
CA ALA A 214 -3.78 16.88 10.67
C ALA A 214 -3.16 18.17 11.25
N CYS A 215 -1.83 18.25 11.41
CA CYS A 215 -1.15 19.47 11.86
C CYS A 215 -1.35 20.63 10.88
N LEU A 216 -1.25 20.36 9.57
CA LEU A 216 -1.50 21.37 8.55
C LEU A 216 -2.95 21.84 8.57
N LEU A 217 -3.91 20.94 8.74
CA LEU A 217 -5.33 21.30 8.83
C LEU A 217 -5.63 22.24 9.99
N LEU A 218 -4.96 22.09 11.13
CA LEU A 218 -5.13 23.02 12.26
C LEU A 218 -4.81 24.48 11.88
N LEU A 219 -3.94 24.70 10.89
CA LEU A 219 -3.36 26.01 10.59
C LEU A 219 -3.70 26.54 9.20
N LEU A 220 -4.04 25.66 8.27
CA LEU A 220 -4.32 25.96 6.87
C LEU A 220 -5.73 25.51 6.51
N GLU A 221 -6.34 26.24 5.58
CA GLU A 221 -7.56 25.77 4.94
C GLU A 221 -7.32 24.45 4.18
N GLU A 222 -8.35 23.62 4.11
CA GLU A 222 -8.23 22.21 3.68
C GLU A 222 -7.53 22.03 2.31
N GLU A 223 -7.84 22.89 1.34
CA GLU A 223 -7.20 22.85 0.03
C GLU A 223 -5.72 23.26 0.09
N ASP A 224 -5.37 24.24 0.91
CA ASP A 224 -3.99 24.70 1.07
C ASP A 224 -3.15 23.68 1.84
N ALA A 225 -3.76 22.97 2.81
CA ALA A 225 -3.14 21.82 3.47
C ALA A 225 -2.87 20.68 2.47
N PHE A 226 -3.81 20.39 1.55
CA PHE A 226 -3.61 19.40 0.49
C PHE A 226 -2.43 19.76 -0.43
N TRP A 227 -2.36 21.00 -0.91
CA TRP A 227 -1.27 21.43 -1.77
C TRP A 227 0.07 21.52 -1.05
N SER A 228 0.06 21.82 0.25
CA SER A 228 1.25 21.77 1.11
C SER A 228 1.76 20.34 1.27
N MET A 229 0.87 19.35 1.42
CA MET A 229 1.24 17.93 1.40
C MET A 229 1.78 17.50 0.03
N ALA A 230 1.17 17.96 -1.07
CA ALA A 230 1.69 17.67 -2.42
C ALA A 230 3.10 18.25 -2.64
N ALA A 231 3.34 19.50 -2.21
CA ALA A 231 4.68 20.11 -2.26
C ALA A 231 5.69 19.38 -1.36
N LEU A 232 5.27 18.95 -0.18
CA LEU A 232 6.10 18.17 0.74
C LEU A 232 6.59 16.87 0.10
N VAL A 233 5.68 16.17 -0.57
CA VAL A 233 5.94 14.89 -1.25
C VAL A 233 6.78 15.06 -2.52
N GLU A 234 6.49 16.06 -3.36
CA GLU A 234 7.14 16.22 -4.66
C GLU A 234 8.46 17.01 -4.60
N GLU A 235 8.54 18.00 -3.71
CA GLU A 235 9.60 19.03 -3.74
C GLU A 235 10.51 18.98 -2.51
N LEU A 236 9.93 18.94 -1.30
CA LEU A 236 10.69 19.14 -0.06
C LEU A 236 11.43 17.88 0.42
N LEU A 237 10.81 16.70 0.28
CA LEU A 237 11.41 15.44 0.68
C LEU A 237 12.03 14.68 -0.52
N PRO A 238 12.99 13.79 -0.25
CA PRO A 238 13.51 12.87 -1.26
C PRO A 238 12.41 11.97 -1.87
N ALA A 239 12.68 11.41 -3.05
CA ALA A 239 11.77 10.43 -3.66
C ALA A 239 11.62 9.18 -2.78
N ALA A 240 10.49 8.48 -2.92
CA ALA A 240 10.23 7.23 -2.21
C ALA A 240 10.31 7.35 -0.66
N TYR A 241 10.08 8.55 -0.11
CA TYR A 241 10.08 8.78 1.33
C TYR A 241 8.85 8.14 2.03
N PHE A 242 7.71 8.17 1.34
CA PHE A 242 6.43 7.60 1.80
C PHE A 242 5.98 6.40 0.95
N SER A 243 6.82 5.90 0.04
CA SER A 243 6.46 4.70 -0.73
C SER A 243 6.37 3.48 0.20
N THR A 244 5.78 2.39 -0.30
CA THR A 244 5.71 1.12 0.42
C THR A 244 7.06 0.58 0.89
N THR A 245 8.13 0.87 0.14
CA THR A 245 9.50 0.44 0.45
C THR A 245 10.25 1.39 1.38
N LEU A 246 9.76 2.62 1.59
CA LEU A 246 10.39 3.64 2.44
C LEU A 246 11.88 3.90 2.14
N LEU A 247 12.33 3.66 0.90
CA LEU A 247 13.74 3.72 0.53
C LEU A 247 14.34 5.12 0.74
N GLY A 248 13.56 6.17 0.50
CA GLY A 248 14.01 7.55 0.68
C GLY A 248 14.37 7.87 2.12
N VAL A 249 13.48 7.53 3.06
CA VAL A 249 13.72 7.78 4.49
C VAL A 249 14.80 6.85 5.06
N GLN A 250 14.87 5.59 4.60
CA GLN A 250 15.93 4.66 5.01
C GLN A 250 17.32 5.14 4.58
N ALA A 251 17.44 5.71 3.37
CA ALA A 251 18.68 6.33 2.92
C ALA A 251 19.06 7.51 3.83
N ASP A 252 18.09 8.37 4.18
CA ASP A 252 18.31 9.48 5.13
C ASP A 252 18.72 8.99 6.52
N GLN A 253 18.20 7.86 7.02
CA GLN A 253 18.67 7.27 8.28
C GLN A 253 20.15 6.83 8.20
N ARG A 254 20.58 6.22 7.09
CA ARG A 254 22.00 5.86 6.88
C ARG A 254 22.90 7.09 6.76
N VAL A 255 22.42 8.16 6.12
CA VAL A 255 23.11 9.46 6.08
C VAL A 255 23.23 10.04 7.49
N LEU A 256 22.15 10.05 8.28
CA LEU A 256 22.14 10.57 9.64
C LEU A 256 23.17 9.86 10.52
N ARG A 257 23.25 8.53 10.44
CA ARG A 257 24.27 7.75 11.15
C ARG A 257 25.70 8.21 10.83
N GLN A 258 26.01 8.51 9.57
CA GLN A 258 27.33 9.05 9.19
C GLN A 258 27.56 10.48 9.70
N LEU A 259 26.51 11.30 9.68
CA LEU A 259 26.60 12.66 10.23
C LEU A 259 26.82 12.62 11.74
N VAL A 260 26.16 11.72 12.48
CA VAL A 260 26.40 11.52 13.91
C VAL A 260 27.85 11.09 14.15
N ALA A 261 28.40 10.17 13.34
CA ALA A 261 29.81 9.76 13.47
C ALA A 261 30.80 10.92 13.27
N SER A 262 30.49 11.86 12.37
CA SER A 262 31.38 12.99 12.06
C SER A 262 31.19 14.21 12.97
N HIS A 263 29.95 14.54 13.35
CA HIS A 263 29.62 15.72 14.15
C HIS A 263 29.54 15.43 15.65
N LEU A 264 29.18 14.20 16.05
CA LEU A 264 28.98 13.76 17.44
C LEU A 264 29.72 12.44 17.72
N PRO A 265 31.07 12.40 17.58
CA PRO A 265 31.83 11.15 17.62
C PRO A 265 31.76 10.43 18.99
N ARG A 266 31.62 11.17 20.10
CA ARG A 266 31.45 10.58 21.44
C ARG A 266 30.14 9.80 21.53
N LEU A 267 29.04 10.42 21.06
CA LEU A 267 27.75 9.76 21.00
C LEU A 267 27.78 8.56 20.05
N HIS A 268 28.41 8.68 18.88
CA HIS A 268 28.55 7.56 17.95
C HIS A 268 29.28 6.36 18.57
N ALA A 269 30.38 6.59 19.29
CA ALA A 269 31.11 5.55 20.00
C ALA A 269 30.22 4.86 21.03
N LEU A 270 29.48 5.63 21.84
CA LEU A 270 28.53 5.10 22.82
C LEU A 270 27.45 4.23 22.17
N LEU A 271 26.80 4.72 21.10
CA LEU A 271 25.76 3.97 20.40
C LEU A 271 26.30 2.65 19.81
N THR A 272 27.55 2.66 19.32
CA THR A 272 28.21 1.47 18.77
C THR A 272 28.59 0.48 19.85
N GLU A 273 29.11 0.96 20.99
CA GLU A 273 29.46 0.14 22.16
C GLU A 273 28.24 -0.59 22.74
N HIS A 274 27.10 0.11 22.79
CA HIS A 274 25.85 -0.42 23.31
C HIS A 274 24.96 -1.13 22.28
N ASP A 275 25.43 -1.25 21.03
CA ASP A 275 24.69 -1.83 19.88
C ASP A 275 23.30 -1.20 19.67
N ILE A 276 23.21 0.12 19.78
CA ILE A 276 21.95 0.88 19.63
C ILE A 276 21.81 1.38 18.19
N GLU A 277 20.81 0.84 17.49
CA GLU A 277 20.41 1.30 16.16
C GLU A 277 19.56 2.58 16.27
N LEU A 278 20.18 3.73 16.01
CA LEU A 278 19.53 5.05 16.08
C LEU A 278 18.26 5.14 15.21
N SER A 279 18.23 4.44 14.07
CA SER A 279 17.07 4.49 13.17
C SER A 279 15.79 3.93 13.80
N LEU A 280 15.86 3.09 14.84
CA LEU A 280 14.67 2.63 15.57
C LEU A 280 13.91 3.78 16.24
N ILE A 281 14.59 4.88 16.53
CA ILE A 281 14.03 6.08 17.18
C ILE A 281 13.79 7.18 16.14
N THR A 282 14.81 7.51 15.35
CA THR A 282 14.80 8.70 14.47
C THR A 282 14.04 8.51 13.16
N LEU A 283 13.70 7.26 12.78
CA LEU A 283 12.90 6.99 11.58
C LEU A 283 11.56 7.71 11.65
N HIS A 284 10.86 7.62 12.78
CA HIS A 284 9.55 8.24 12.93
C HIS A 284 9.63 9.77 12.98
N TRP A 285 10.71 10.33 13.53
CA TRP A 285 10.94 11.78 13.55
C TRP A 285 11.01 12.34 12.14
N PHE A 286 11.73 11.64 11.26
CA PHE A 286 11.89 12.01 9.86
C PHE A 286 10.61 11.77 9.07
N LEU A 287 9.94 10.62 9.28
CA LEU A 287 8.73 10.25 8.58
C LEU A 287 7.57 11.21 8.86
N THR A 288 7.46 11.77 10.07
CA THR A 288 6.40 12.72 10.42
C THR A 288 6.86 14.18 10.36
N VAL A 289 8.08 14.46 9.91
CA VAL A 289 8.67 15.82 9.94
C VAL A 289 8.51 16.43 11.35
N PHE A 290 8.82 15.62 12.37
CA PHE A 290 8.67 15.85 13.80
C PHE A 290 7.22 15.99 14.34
N ALA A 291 6.19 15.97 13.50
CA ALA A 291 4.82 16.29 13.89
C ALA A 291 4.23 15.38 14.97
N SER A 292 4.72 14.15 15.11
CA SER A 292 4.26 13.19 16.12
C SER A 292 5.07 13.19 17.41
N VAL A 293 6.21 13.89 17.47
CA VAL A 293 7.18 13.75 18.57
C VAL A 293 7.46 15.04 19.33
N VAL A 294 7.23 16.21 18.72
CA VAL A 294 7.35 17.51 19.40
C VAL A 294 5.99 18.14 19.65
N HIS A 295 5.91 19.01 20.67
CA HIS A 295 4.73 19.83 20.90
C HIS A 295 4.52 20.86 19.78
N VAL A 296 3.25 21.24 19.53
CA VAL A 296 2.87 22.06 18.37
C VAL A 296 3.64 23.38 18.27
N ARG A 297 3.88 24.08 19.39
CA ARG A 297 4.62 25.36 19.36
C ARG A 297 6.05 25.21 18.85
N LEU A 298 6.76 24.15 19.25
CA LEU A 298 8.07 23.84 18.69
C LEU A 298 7.93 23.44 17.23
N LEU A 299 6.96 22.58 16.90
CA LEU A 299 6.70 22.15 15.53
C LEU A 299 6.56 23.34 14.57
N LEU A 300 5.82 24.38 14.93
CA LEU A 300 5.65 25.57 14.10
C LEU A 300 6.99 26.22 13.75
N ARG A 301 7.91 26.30 14.72
CA ARG A 301 9.24 26.89 14.53
C ARG A 301 10.12 26.02 13.65
N LEU A 302 10.05 24.69 13.83
CA LEU A 302 10.76 23.75 12.96
C LEU A 302 10.23 23.82 11.52
N TRP A 303 8.91 23.93 11.36
CA TRP A 303 8.25 24.00 10.06
C TRP A 303 8.46 25.32 9.33
N ASP A 304 8.59 26.44 10.06
CA ASP A 304 9.02 27.72 9.46
C ASP A 304 10.31 27.52 8.64
N ILE A 305 11.29 26.80 9.21
CA ILE A 305 12.58 26.52 8.56
C ILE A 305 12.44 25.41 7.52
N PHE A 306 11.74 24.32 7.81
CA PHE A 306 11.57 23.19 6.88
C PHE A 306 10.88 23.62 5.58
N PHE A 307 9.81 24.43 5.63
CA PHE A 307 9.19 24.94 4.41
C PHE A 307 10.11 25.91 3.65
N CYS A 308 11.14 26.46 4.30
CA CYS A 308 12.12 27.33 3.66
C CYS A 308 13.37 26.60 3.13
N GLU A 309 13.86 25.57 3.80
CA GLU A 309 15.14 24.94 3.48
C GLU A 309 15.01 23.45 3.09
N GLY A 310 13.80 22.89 3.18
CA GLY A 310 13.52 21.51 2.79
C GLY A 310 14.12 20.48 3.76
N SER A 311 14.38 19.28 3.22
CA SER A 311 14.79 18.11 4.02
C SER A 311 16.13 18.23 4.75
N VAL A 312 17.02 19.16 4.38
CA VAL A 312 18.30 19.42 5.10
C VAL A 312 18.06 19.69 6.59
N VAL A 313 16.95 20.39 6.88
CA VAL A 313 16.55 20.81 8.22
C VAL A 313 16.32 19.63 9.15
N LEU A 314 15.86 18.48 8.63
CA LEU A 314 15.65 17.27 9.44
C LEU A 314 16.96 16.82 10.09
N PHE A 315 18.05 16.81 9.34
CA PHE A 315 19.38 16.46 9.86
C PHE A 315 19.91 17.50 10.84
N GLN A 316 19.78 18.78 10.50
CA GLN A 316 20.28 19.87 11.35
C GLN A 316 19.62 19.85 12.73
N LEU A 317 18.29 19.74 12.75
CA LEU A 317 17.51 19.70 13.98
C LEU A 317 17.79 18.44 14.79
N THR A 318 17.87 17.27 14.15
CA THR A 318 18.20 16.03 14.86
C THR A 318 19.60 16.08 15.46
N LEU A 319 20.60 16.59 14.73
CA LEU A 319 21.95 16.76 15.28
C LEU A 319 21.99 17.78 16.43
N GLY A 320 21.22 18.87 16.34
CA GLY A 320 21.08 19.84 17.43
C GLY A 320 20.45 19.22 18.67
N MET A 321 19.34 18.50 18.51
CA MET A 321 18.66 17.75 19.58
C MET A 321 19.60 16.75 20.27
N LEU A 322 20.31 15.94 19.49
CA LEU A 322 21.28 14.98 20.00
C LEU A 322 22.46 15.68 20.70
N LYS A 323 22.92 16.82 20.18
CA LYS A 323 24.03 17.56 20.79
C LYS A 323 23.65 18.15 22.14
N LEU A 324 22.46 18.73 22.28
CA LEU A 324 21.98 19.28 23.54
C LEU A 324 21.89 18.22 24.65
N LYS A 325 21.65 16.96 24.26
CA LYS A 325 21.52 15.83 25.18
C LYS A 325 22.74 14.92 25.23
N GLU A 326 23.83 15.26 24.52
CA GLU A 326 25.01 14.41 24.38
C GLU A 326 25.62 14.05 25.74
N ASP A 327 25.78 15.02 26.65
CA ASP A 327 26.40 14.76 27.95
C ASP A 327 25.52 13.91 28.87
N GLU A 328 24.19 14.03 28.77
CA GLU A 328 23.23 13.19 29.50
C GLU A 328 23.25 11.75 28.98
N LEU A 329 23.30 11.59 27.65
CA LEU A 329 23.39 10.28 26.99
C LEU A 329 24.69 9.56 27.34
N VAL A 330 25.83 10.26 27.31
CA VAL A 330 27.15 9.68 27.63
C VAL A 330 27.28 9.30 29.11
N GLN A 331 26.50 9.91 30.01
CA GLN A 331 26.48 9.57 31.42
C GLN A 331 25.51 8.42 31.77
N SER A 332 24.71 7.96 30.80
CA SER A 332 23.73 6.89 31.03
C SER A 332 24.41 5.55 31.31
N GLU A 333 23.90 4.80 32.29
CA GLU A 333 24.57 3.60 32.81
C GLU A 333 24.38 2.34 31.94
N ASN A 334 23.32 2.30 31.14
CA ASN A 334 22.97 1.11 30.36
C ASN A 334 22.20 1.45 29.06
N SER A 335 22.12 0.46 28.16
CA SER A 335 21.50 0.63 26.84
C SER A 335 20.03 1.04 26.90
N ALA A 336 19.26 0.57 27.90
CA ALA A 336 17.86 0.91 28.05
C ALA A 336 17.66 2.38 28.46
N SER A 337 18.49 2.89 29.38
CA SER A 337 18.50 4.31 29.74
C SER A 337 18.83 5.18 28.55
N ILE A 338 19.85 4.82 27.77
CA ILE A 338 20.22 5.56 26.55
C ILE A 338 19.05 5.58 25.56
N PHE A 339 18.42 4.43 25.30
CA PHE A 339 17.29 4.33 24.39
C PHE A 339 16.09 5.17 24.84
N ASN A 340 15.75 5.15 26.13
CA ASN A 340 14.66 5.94 26.69
C ASN A 340 14.96 7.44 26.60
N THR A 341 16.15 7.87 27.03
CA THR A 341 16.58 9.26 26.93
C THR A 341 16.54 9.74 25.48
N LEU A 342 17.04 8.95 24.52
CA LEU A 342 16.97 9.28 23.08
C LEU A 342 15.53 9.44 22.60
N SER A 343 14.64 8.53 23.00
CA SER A 343 13.23 8.54 22.62
C SER A 343 12.49 9.77 23.16
N ASP A 344 12.87 10.22 24.36
CA ASP A 344 12.27 11.37 25.05
C ASP A 344 12.87 12.72 24.64
N ILE A 345 13.98 12.77 23.88
CA ILE A 345 14.62 14.05 23.50
C ILE A 345 13.61 15.06 22.92
N PRO A 346 12.76 14.71 21.93
CA PRO A 346 11.88 15.67 21.30
C PRO A 346 10.89 16.34 22.27
N THR A 347 10.40 15.60 23.27
CA THR A 347 9.43 16.11 24.25
C THR A 347 10.09 17.04 25.29
N GLN A 348 11.41 16.92 25.49
CA GLN A 348 12.18 17.75 26.41
C GLN A 348 12.65 19.07 25.78
N MET A 349 12.47 19.26 24.46
CA MET A 349 12.85 20.48 23.76
C MET A 349 11.78 21.56 23.95
N ASN A 350 11.95 22.41 24.97
CA ASN A 350 10.98 23.48 25.28
C ASN A 350 11.38 24.85 24.69
N ASP A 351 12.67 25.07 24.43
CA ASP A 351 13.20 26.32 23.89
C ASP A 351 13.57 26.16 22.39
N PRO A 352 12.72 26.65 21.47
CA PRO A 352 12.97 26.52 20.04
C PRO A 352 14.21 27.30 19.61
N ASP A 353 14.48 28.46 20.22
CA ASP A 353 15.58 29.34 19.78
C ASP A 353 16.93 28.74 20.17
N LEU A 354 17.03 28.15 21.38
CA LEU A 354 18.20 27.37 21.80
C LEU A 354 18.45 26.19 20.86
N LEU A 355 17.40 25.41 20.54
CA LEU A 355 17.54 24.27 19.64
C LEU A 355 18.00 24.71 18.23
N ILE A 356 17.39 25.74 17.67
CA ILE A 356 17.74 26.25 16.34
C ILE A 356 19.19 26.76 16.34
N GLN A 357 19.58 27.53 17.36
CA GLN A 357 20.95 28.03 17.49
C GLN A 357 21.96 26.90 17.54
N GLU A 358 21.70 25.88 18.35
CA GLU A 358 22.60 24.73 18.49
C GLU A 358 22.65 23.89 17.20
N SER A 359 21.51 23.70 16.54
CA SER A 359 21.41 23.01 15.25
C SER A 359 22.26 23.72 14.18
N MET A 360 22.18 25.04 14.10
CA MET A 360 22.99 25.84 13.17
C MET A 360 24.47 25.83 13.54
N ARG A 361 24.80 25.81 14.84
CA ARG A 361 26.19 25.70 15.31
C ARG A 361 26.84 24.38 14.92
N VAL A 362 26.13 23.27 15.08
CA VAL A 362 26.64 21.92 14.81
C VAL A 362 26.62 21.58 13.33
N ALA A 363 25.55 21.97 12.63
CA ALA A 363 25.20 21.46 11.32
C ALA A 363 24.76 22.53 10.31
N GLY A 364 24.97 23.82 10.60
CA GLY A 364 24.56 24.93 9.71
C GLY A 364 25.29 24.95 8.36
N GLY A 365 26.43 24.27 8.25
CA GLY A 365 27.15 24.06 6.99
C GLY A 365 26.58 22.95 6.10
N LEU A 366 25.61 22.16 6.58
CA LEU A 366 24.95 21.14 5.76
C LEU A 366 24.12 21.80 4.66
N THR A 367 24.21 21.23 3.46
CA THR A 367 23.49 21.66 2.26
C THR A 367 23.09 20.44 1.45
N ASP A 368 22.12 20.58 0.55
CA ASP A 368 21.75 19.50 -0.37
C ASP A 368 22.95 19.03 -1.22
N ALA A 369 23.91 19.92 -1.54
CA ALA A 369 25.12 19.55 -2.26
C ALA A 369 25.98 18.52 -1.51
N ILE A 370 25.92 18.50 -0.17
CA ILE A 370 26.61 17.53 0.69
C ILE A 370 25.76 16.28 0.88
N LEU A 371 24.44 16.43 1.08
CA LEU A 371 23.55 15.33 1.42
C LEU A 371 23.17 14.47 0.22
N GLU A 372 22.89 15.06 -0.94
CA GLU A 372 22.45 14.35 -2.14
C GLU A 372 23.43 13.26 -2.61
N PRO A 373 24.77 13.48 -2.65
CA PRO A 373 25.72 12.41 -2.96
C PRO A 373 25.65 11.23 -1.96
N GLN A 374 25.50 11.51 -0.66
CA GLN A 374 25.42 10.48 0.38
C GLN A 374 24.09 9.71 0.27
N ARG A 375 22.98 10.42 0.04
CA ARG A 375 21.66 9.83 -0.23
C ARG A 375 21.73 8.85 -1.39
N ARG A 376 22.26 9.30 -2.54
CA ARG A 376 22.41 8.45 -3.74
C ARG A 376 23.25 7.21 -3.46
N LYS A 377 24.37 7.37 -2.74
CA LYS A 377 25.23 6.24 -2.34
C LYS A 377 24.46 5.22 -1.49
N HIS A 378 23.78 5.65 -0.43
CA HIS A 378 23.04 4.75 0.45
C HIS A 378 21.82 4.12 -0.20
N LEU A 379 21.16 4.87 -1.07
CA LEU A 379 20.04 4.38 -1.86
C LEU A 379 20.48 3.25 -2.80
N ALA A 380 21.62 3.40 -3.47
CA ALA A 380 22.18 2.35 -4.32
C ALA A 380 22.47 1.06 -3.54
N TYR A 381 23.02 1.16 -2.32
CA TYR A 381 23.20 -0.01 -1.45
C TYR A 381 21.87 -0.65 -1.07
N LEU A 382 20.87 0.14 -0.66
CA LEU A 382 19.54 -0.37 -0.29
C LEU A 382 18.84 -1.09 -1.46
N MET A 383 18.97 -0.56 -2.67
CA MET A 383 18.41 -1.16 -3.88
C MET A 383 19.14 -2.46 -4.26
N ALA A 384 20.47 -2.51 -4.09
CA ALA A 384 21.25 -3.72 -4.30
C ALA A 384 20.92 -4.82 -3.27
N ASP A 385 20.75 -4.46 -2.00
CA ASP A 385 20.32 -5.38 -0.92
C ASP A 385 18.92 -5.97 -1.19
N GLN A 386 18.06 -5.25 -1.92
CA GLN A 386 16.72 -5.71 -2.34
C GLN A 386 16.72 -6.46 -3.69
N GLY A 387 17.89 -6.82 -4.23
CA GLY A 387 18.01 -7.60 -5.47
C GLY A 387 17.67 -6.84 -6.76
N GLN A 388 17.62 -5.50 -6.73
CA GLN A 388 17.46 -4.69 -7.94
C GLN A 388 18.83 -4.50 -8.62
N ILE A 389 18.97 -4.99 -9.87
CA ILE A 389 20.22 -4.87 -10.65
C ILE A 389 20.46 -3.40 -10.98
N ILE A 390 21.44 -2.78 -10.32
CA ILE A 390 21.97 -1.47 -10.70
C ILE A 390 23.21 -1.69 -11.55
N ASN A 391 23.23 -1.12 -12.75
CA ASN A 391 24.44 -1.03 -13.56
C ASN A 391 25.43 -0.08 -12.86
N PRO A 392 26.57 -0.55 -12.30
CA PRO A 392 27.44 0.28 -11.47
C PRO A 392 28.17 1.38 -12.24
N GLU A 393 28.19 1.29 -13.59
CA GLU A 393 28.90 2.22 -14.48
C GLU A 393 27.97 3.18 -15.25
N GLY A 394 26.64 3.14 -15.01
CA GLY A 394 25.68 4.07 -15.62
C GLY A 394 25.64 5.42 -14.88
N PRO A 395 25.30 6.55 -15.54
CA PRO A 395 25.51 7.87 -14.94
C PRO A 395 24.62 8.21 -13.73
N ASN A 396 23.65 7.38 -13.32
CA ASN A 396 22.70 7.75 -12.26
C ASN A 396 21.92 6.53 -11.69
N PRO A 397 22.25 6.02 -10.49
CA PRO A 397 21.30 5.24 -9.69
C PRO A 397 20.34 6.21 -8.98
N THR A 398 19.35 6.73 -9.71
CA THR A 398 18.31 7.59 -9.13
C THR A 398 16.96 6.94 -9.31
N ILE A 399 16.23 6.77 -8.21
CA ILE A 399 14.77 6.63 -8.25
C ILE A 399 14.24 7.91 -8.93
N PRO A 400 13.45 7.81 -10.01
CA PRO A 400 12.84 8.99 -10.61
C PRO A 400 12.02 9.75 -9.56
N LYS A 401 12.30 11.05 -9.38
CA LYS A 401 11.43 11.94 -8.56
C LYS A 401 10.01 12.09 -9.15
N GLN A 402 9.79 11.64 -10.39
CA GLN A 402 8.49 11.63 -11.03
C GLN A 402 7.63 10.49 -10.47
N LEU A 403 6.93 10.80 -9.39
CA LEU A 403 5.80 10.01 -8.90
C LEU A 403 4.73 9.93 -10.00
N ALA A 404 4.11 8.75 -10.20
CA ALA A 404 3.02 8.60 -11.16
C ALA A 404 1.79 9.41 -10.68
N ARG A 405 1.71 10.68 -11.09
CA ARG A 405 0.59 11.56 -10.76
C ARG A 405 -0.60 11.22 -11.66
N ARG A 406 -1.76 10.88 -11.07
CA ARG A 406 -2.99 10.66 -11.86
C ARG A 406 -3.38 11.94 -12.60
N GLN A 407 -3.45 11.89 -13.93
CA GLN A 407 -4.00 12.96 -14.74
C GLN A 407 -5.53 12.79 -14.82
N LEU A 408 -6.29 13.77 -14.32
CA LEU A 408 -7.71 13.89 -14.70
C LEU A 408 -7.74 14.42 -16.14
N GLN A 409 -8.03 13.56 -17.10
CA GLN A 409 -8.46 14.05 -18.41
C GLN A 409 -9.73 14.88 -18.19
N ARG A 410 -9.62 16.20 -18.32
CA ARG A 410 -10.78 17.08 -18.49
C ARG A 410 -11.63 16.45 -19.59
N GLN A 411 -12.83 15.97 -19.25
CA GLN A 411 -13.82 15.70 -20.27
C GLN A 411 -14.01 17.03 -21.00
N LYS A 412 -13.52 17.12 -22.25
CA LYS A 412 -13.90 18.21 -23.13
C LYS A 412 -15.42 18.22 -23.12
N SER A 413 -16.00 19.38 -22.81
CA SER A 413 -17.45 19.60 -22.84
C SER A 413 -18.04 18.89 -24.06
N VAL A 414 -19.12 18.14 -23.85
CA VAL A 414 -19.85 17.35 -24.87
C VAL A 414 -20.18 18.20 -26.12
N ILE A 415 -20.25 19.53 -25.97
CA ILE A 415 -20.48 20.48 -27.05
C ILE A 415 -19.27 20.59 -28.02
N GLY A 416 -18.04 20.35 -27.57
CA GLY A 416 -16.85 20.37 -28.44
C GLY A 416 -16.71 19.12 -29.33
N VAL A 417 -17.15 17.96 -28.84
CA VAL A 417 -17.08 16.68 -29.56
C VAL A 417 -18.19 16.54 -30.61
N LEU A 418 -19.34 17.20 -30.40
CA LEU A 418 -20.44 17.19 -31.37
C LEU A 418 -20.21 18.10 -32.59
N PHE A 419 -19.36 19.13 -32.48
CA PHE A 419 -19.17 20.12 -33.57
C PHE A 419 -17.89 19.92 -34.39
N PHE A 420 -16.88 19.22 -33.85
CA PHE A 420 -15.63 18.97 -34.57
C PHE A 420 -15.32 17.48 -34.51
N GLY A 421 -15.58 16.80 -35.62
CA GLY A 421 -15.33 15.36 -35.78
C GLY A 421 -13.89 14.97 -35.52
N ASP A 422 -13.72 13.68 -35.19
CA ASP A 422 -12.44 13.00 -34.94
C ASP A 422 -11.37 13.42 -35.96
N GLN A 423 -10.42 14.23 -35.51
CA GLN A 423 -9.07 14.19 -36.02
C GLN A 423 -8.23 13.56 -34.91
N GLU A 424 -7.83 12.31 -35.13
CA GLU A 424 -6.93 11.57 -34.25
C GLU A 424 -5.59 12.32 -34.15
N ASP A 425 -5.42 13.02 -33.04
CA ASP A 425 -4.21 13.76 -32.71
C ASP A 425 -3.01 12.80 -32.54
N PRO A 426 -1.88 13.02 -33.24
CA PRO A 426 -0.64 12.27 -33.08
C PRO A 426 -0.14 12.18 -31.63
N GLU A 427 -0.41 13.21 -30.79
CA GLU A 427 -0.02 13.19 -29.37
C GLU A 427 -0.84 12.17 -28.56
N SER A 428 -2.12 11.97 -28.90
CA SER A 428 -2.99 10.97 -28.28
C SER A 428 -2.55 9.54 -28.62
N LEU A 429 -2.13 9.30 -29.87
CA LEU A 429 -1.57 8.00 -30.28
C LEU A 429 -0.23 7.72 -29.60
N LYS A 430 0.63 8.73 -29.48
CA LYS A 430 1.92 8.61 -28.77
C LYS A 430 1.70 8.29 -27.28
N ALA A 431 0.77 8.96 -26.61
CA ALA A 431 0.44 8.69 -25.22
C ALA A 431 -0.13 7.27 -25.01
N LYS A 432 -0.96 6.78 -25.94
CA LYS A 432 -1.48 5.40 -25.91
C LYS A 432 -0.36 4.36 -26.07
N ASN A 433 0.57 4.57 -27.00
CA ASN A 433 1.69 3.67 -27.24
C ASN A 433 2.68 3.65 -26.05
N ILE A 434 2.91 4.80 -25.41
CA ILE A 434 3.69 4.88 -24.16
C ILE A 434 3.02 4.06 -23.07
N LYS A 435 1.70 4.22 -22.88
CA LYS A 435 0.95 3.47 -21.87
C LYS A 435 0.97 1.96 -22.11
N GLN A 436 0.86 1.52 -23.36
CA GLN A 436 0.98 0.10 -23.70
C GLN A 436 2.37 -0.47 -23.32
N THR A 437 3.43 0.30 -23.57
CA THR A 437 4.81 -0.10 -23.21
C THR A 437 4.97 -0.23 -21.70
N GLU A 438 4.42 0.72 -20.93
CA GLU A 438 4.42 0.66 -19.46
C GLU A 438 3.69 -0.59 -18.94
N LEU A 439 2.51 -0.90 -19.48
CA LEU A 439 1.70 -2.04 -19.04
C LEU A 439 2.41 -3.37 -19.30
N ILE A 440 3.04 -3.53 -20.47
CA ILE A 440 3.84 -4.72 -20.77
C ILE A 440 5.07 -4.79 -19.85
N SER A 441 5.76 -3.68 -19.61
CA SER A 441 6.91 -3.63 -18.72
C SER A 441 6.54 -4.03 -17.28
N ALA A 442 5.39 -3.56 -16.78
CA ALA A 442 4.89 -3.91 -15.45
C ALA A 442 4.52 -5.39 -15.36
N LEU A 443 3.87 -5.94 -16.39
CA LEU A 443 3.56 -7.37 -16.44
C LEU A 443 4.83 -8.22 -16.45
N ARG A 444 5.83 -7.85 -17.27
CA ARG A 444 7.10 -8.56 -17.35
C ARG A 444 7.85 -8.55 -16.03
N ASP A 445 7.89 -7.41 -15.34
CA ASP A 445 8.49 -7.32 -14.01
C ASP A 445 7.76 -8.21 -12.99
N ALA A 446 6.42 -8.21 -13.00
CA ALA A 446 5.62 -9.08 -12.14
C ALA A 446 5.91 -10.57 -12.38
N ILE A 447 5.99 -11.00 -13.65
CA ILE A 447 6.32 -12.38 -14.04
C ILE A 447 7.73 -12.76 -13.57
N LEU A 448 8.72 -11.87 -13.77
CA LEU A 448 10.09 -12.12 -13.35
C LEU A 448 10.24 -12.22 -11.83
N ARG A 449 9.49 -11.42 -11.05
CA ARG A 449 9.49 -11.54 -9.58
C ARG A 449 8.95 -12.89 -9.12
N VAL A 450 7.84 -13.35 -9.71
CA VAL A 450 7.30 -14.68 -9.42
C VAL A 450 8.31 -15.75 -9.81
N ALA A 451 8.92 -15.67 -10.99
CA ALA A 451 9.88 -16.68 -11.44
C ALA A 451 11.18 -16.72 -10.61
N ARG A 452 11.71 -15.57 -10.21
CA ARG A 452 12.90 -15.48 -9.33
C ARG A 452 12.63 -16.07 -7.95
N HIS A 453 11.42 -15.87 -7.40
CA HIS A 453 11.03 -16.50 -6.15
C HIS A 453 11.14 -18.03 -6.19
N PHE A 454 10.78 -18.66 -7.31
CA PHE A 454 11.02 -20.09 -7.51
C PHE A 454 12.50 -20.44 -7.57
N GLN A 455 13.33 -19.64 -8.27
CA GLN A 455 14.77 -19.89 -8.34
C GLN A 455 15.48 -19.74 -6.99
N ASP A 456 15.00 -18.83 -6.14
CA ASP A 456 15.59 -18.56 -4.81
C ASP A 456 15.24 -19.67 -3.80
N ILE A 457 14.01 -20.19 -3.85
CA ILE A 457 13.51 -21.19 -2.89
C ILE A 457 13.74 -22.63 -3.37
N ASP A 458 13.73 -22.85 -4.68
CA ASP A 458 13.90 -24.16 -5.32
C ASP A 458 14.91 -24.08 -6.49
N PRO A 459 16.23 -23.98 -6.19
CA PRO A 459 17.26 -23.79 -7.21
C PRO A 459 17.40 -24.96 -8.18
N GLU A 460 16.95 -26.16 -7.80
CA GLU A 460 16.99 -27.35 -8.65
C GLU A 460 16.01 -27.27 -9.83
N GLN A 461 15.01 -26.37 -9.77
CA GLN A 461 14.05 -26.14 -10.84
C GLN A 461 14.54 -25.19 -11.96
N GLY A 462 15.83 -24.83 -11.99
CA GLY A 462 16.47 -23.85 -12.88
C GLY A 462 15.91 -23.77 -14.32
N ALA A 463 14.89 -22.95 -14.51
CA ALA A 463 14.23 -22.71 -15.79
C ALA A 463 14.76 -21.43 -16.44
N ASP A 464 14.92 -21.45 -17.77
CA ASP A 464 15.21 -20.24 -18.55
C ASP A 464 14.04 -19.25 -18.44
N LEU A 465 14.33 -18.04 -17.97
CA LEU A 465 13.34 -16.97 -17.77
C LEU A 465 13.13 -16.12 -19.03
N THR A 466 13.86 -16.41 -20.11
CA THR A 466 13.74 -15.67 -21.36
C THR A 466 12.44 -16.07 -22.08
N PRO A 467 11.51 -15.14 -22.34
CA PRO A 467 10.33 -15.43 -23.14
C PRO A 467 10.73 -15.71 -24.59
N ASP A 468 10.15 -16.77 -25.16
CA ASP A 468 10.37 -17.17 -26.54
C ASP A 468 9.24 -16.64 -27.43
N TYR A 469 9.55 -15.65 -28.26
CA TYR A 469 8.61 -15.00 -29.17
C TYR A 469 8.61 -15.63 -30.58
N SER A 470 9.30 -16.76 -30.78
CA SER A 470 9.30 -17.45 -32.06
C SER A 470 7.93 -18.05 -32.42
N THR A 471 7.64 -18.09 -33.72
CA THR A 471 6.42 -18.70 -34.25
C THR A 471 6.36 -20.21 -34.01
N GLU A 472 7.52 -20.86 -33.99
CA GLU A 472 7.69 -22.28 -33.72
C GLU A 472 7.28 -22.61 -32.27
N SER A 473 7.73 -21.81 -31.30
CA SER A 473 7.36 -21.97 -29.89
C SER A 473 5.86 -21.85 -29.67
N HIS A 474 5.22 -20.89 -30.36
CA HIS A 474 3.77 -20.70 -30.30
C HIS A 474 2.98 -21.90 -30.87
N GLN A 475 3.44 -22.53 -31.95
CA GLN A 475 2.78 -23.71 -32.53
C GLN A 475 2.84 -24.93 -31.61
N LEU A 476 3.86 -25.02 -30.77
CA LEU A 476 4.05 -26.14 -29.83
C LEU A 476 3.26 -26.00 -28.53
N ASP A 477 2.62 -24.85 -28.25
CA ASP A 477 1.93 -24.60 -26.98
C ASP A 477 0.88 -25.65 -26.63
N HIS A 478 0.05 -26.02 -27.62
CA HIS A 478 -1.00 -27.02 -27.42
C HIS A 478 -0.44 -28.43 -27.23
N GLU A 479 0.60 -28.80 -27.98
CA GLU A 479 1.27 -30.10 -27.82
C GLU A 479 1.97 -30.21 -26.47
N ASN A 480 2.65 -29.14 -26.05
CA ASN A 480 3.27 -29.03 -24.73
C ASN A 480 2.23 -29.16 -23.64
N TYR A 481 1.10 -28.45 -23.75
CA TYR A 481 -0.02 -28.59 -22.83
C TYR A 481 -0.53 -30.03 -22.77
N VAL A 482 -0.78 -30.69 -23.90
CA VAL A 482 -1.27 -32.07 -23.93
C VAL A 482 -0.26 -33.04 -23.31
N ALA A 483 1.03 -32.88 -23.59
CA ALA A 483 2.10 -33.67 -22.98
C ALA A 483 2.20 -33.40 -21.46
N VAL A 484 2.03 -32.14 -21.05
CA VAL A 484 1.99 -31.71 -19.65
C VAL A 484 0.75 -32.27 -18.94
N THR A 485 -0.42 -32.32 -19.55
CA THR A 485 -1.62 -32.83 -18.88
C THR A 485 -1.66 -34.36 -18.86
N ARG A 486 -1.16 -35.04 -19.90
CA ARG A 486 -1.13 -36.52 -19.97
C ARG A 486 -0.26 -37.18 -18.89
N ASN A 487 0.86 -36.58 -18.50
CA ASN A 487 1.72 -37.19 -17.46
C ASN A 487 1.42 -36.68 -16.03
N ARG A 488 0.24 -36.07 -15.79
CA ARG A 488 -0.18 -35.71 -14.43
C ARG A 488 -0.48 -36.99 -13.65
N ARG A 489 0.30 -37.26 -12.59
CA ARG A 489 0.05 -38.39 -11.70
C ARG A 489 -0.76 -37.91 -10.49
N ARG A 490 -1.89 -38.56 -10.24
CA ARG A 490 -2.69 -38.29 -9.02
C ARG A 490 -1.88 -38.71 -7.79
N ARG A 491 -2.02 -37.98 -6.69
CA ARG A 491 -1.34 -38.31 -5.43
C ARG A 491 -2.33 -38.30 -4.29
N ALA A 492 -2.06 -39.11 -3.26
CA ALA A 492 -2.83 -39.11 -2.04
C ALA A 492 -1.89 -39.07 -0.83
N LYS A 493 -2.32 -38.39 0.22
CA LYS A 493 -1.63 -38.38 1.51
C LYS A 493 -2.21 -39.46 2.39
N ALA A 494 -1.38 -40.34 2.91
CA ALA A 494 -1.79 -41.32 3.90
C ALA A 494 -2.29 -40.64 5.18
N LEU A 495 -3.52 -40.95 5.59
CA LEU A 495 -4.12 -40.48 6.85
C LEU A 495 -3.79 -41.43 8.01
N LEU A 496 -3.45 -42.68 7.69
CA LEU A 496 -3.19 -43.78 8.61
C LEU A 496 -1.97 -44.58 8.12
N ASP A 497 -1.40 -45.38 9.01
CA ASP A 497 -0.43 -46.41 8.63
C ASP A 497 -1.17 -47.59 7.98
N PHE A 498 -0.56 -48.19 6.96
CA PHE A 498 -1.04 -49.42 6.32
C PHE A 498 0.15 -50.37 6.12
N GLU A 499 0.15 -51.47 6.86
CA GLU A 499 1.21 -52.48 6.79
C GLU A 499 0.94 -53.46 5.65
N ARG A 500 1.97 -53.69 4.83
CA ARG A 500 1.94 -54.67 3.74
C ARG A 500 2.04 -56.08 4.32
N HIS A 501 1.04 -56.91 4.05
CA HIS A 501 1.01 -58.33 4.43
C HIS A 501 1.22 -59.23 3.22
N ASP A 502 0.70 -58.83 2.05
CA ASP A 502 0.80 -59.59 0.80
C ASP A 502 1.64 -58.87 -0.27
N ASP A 503 2.05 -59.62 -1.30
CA ASP A 503 2.96 -59.11 -2.32
C ASP A 503 2.33 -58.06 -3.26
N ASP A 504 1.01 -58.07 -3.37
CA ASP A 504 0.22 -57.15 -4.19
C ASP A 504 -0.23 -55.90 -3.41
N GLU A 505 -0.01 -55.83 -2.10
CA GLU A 505 -0.33 -54.67 -1.25
C GLU A 505 0.80 -53.60 -1.24
N LEU A 506 0.41 -52.32 -1.17
CA LEU A 506 1.33 -51.21 -1.01
C LEU A 506 1.32 -50.68 0.42
N GLY A 507 2.32 -51.03 1.22
CA GLY A 507 2.47 -50.51 2.58
C GLY A 507 2.98 -49.07 2.63
N PHE A 508 2.47 -48.27 3.57
CA PHE A 508 2.85 -46.87 3.79
C PHE A 508 2.61 -46.43 5.24
N ARG A 509 3.22 -45.31 5.64
CA ARG A 509 3.00 -44.66 6.93
C ARG A 509 2.11 -43.43 6.78
N LYS A 510 1.46 -43.04 7.88
CA LYS A 510 0.72 -41.80 8.00
C LYS A 510 1.59 -40.62 7.58
N ASN A 511 1.03 -39.80 6.70
CA ASN A 511 1.63 -38.67 5.97
C ASN A 511 2.49 -39.02 4.74
N ASP A 512 2.69 -40.30 4.40
CA ASP A 512 3.35 -40.66 3.14
C ASP A 512 2.54 -40.17 1.94
N ILE A 513 3.26 -39.83 0.86
CA ILE A 513 2.66 -39.34 -0.38
C ILE A 513 2.70 -40.46 -1.41
N ILE A 514 1.53 -41.04 -1.68
CA ILE A 514 1.36 -42.17 -2.58
C ILE A 514 0.98 -41.64 -3.95
N THR A 515 1.65 -42.12 -5.00
CA THR A 515 1.25 -41.84 -6.38
C THR A 515 0.11 -42.78 -6.76
N ILE A 516 -1.08 -42.25 -7.02
CA ILE A 516 -2.25 -43.04 -7.42
C ILE A 516 -2.14 -43.37 -8.91
N ILE A 517 -2.16 -44.66 -9.23
CA ILE A 517 -2.09 -45.21 -10.59
C ILE A 517 -3.48 -45.56 -11.12
N SER A 518 -4.40 -46.03 -10.27
CA SER A 518 -5.77 -46.39 -10.67
C SER A 518 -6.76 -46.22 -9.50
N GLN A 519 -7.91 -45.60 -9.79
CA GLN A 519 -9.05 -45.42 -8.87
C GLN A 519 -10.32 -46.15 -9.36
N LYS A 520 -10.17 -47.15 -10.23
CA LYS A 520 -11.31 -47.86 -10.84
C LYS A 520 -12.23 -48.54 -9.83
N ASP A 521 -11.72 -48.86 -8.65
CA ASP A 521 -12.47 -49.45 -7.55
C ASP A 521 -12.63 -48.40 -6.43
N GLU A 522 -13.83 -48.30 -5.86
CA GLU A 522 -14.19 -47.30 -4.86
C GLU A 522 -13.47 -47.52 -3.51
N HIS A 523 -13.05 -48.75 -3.25
CA HIS A 523 -12.51 -49.18 -1.96
C HIS A 523 -11.02 -49.51 -2.04
N CYS A 524 -10.53 -49.93 -3.20
CA CYS A 524 -9.18 -50.48 -3.40
C CYS A 524 -8.45 -49.78 -4.55
N TRP A 525 -7.55 -48.85 -4.24
CA TRP A 525 -6.79 -48.11 -5.26
C TRP A 525 -5.44 -48.75 -5.51
N VAL A 526 -4.88 -48.58 -6.71
CA VAL A 526 -3.52 -49.01 -7.02
C VAL A 526 -2.62 -47.79 -7.01
N GLY A 527 -1.47 -47.86 -6.34
CA GLY A 527 -0.50 -46.77 -6.32
C GLY A 527 0.94 -47.23 -6.26
N GLU A 528 1.82 -46.24 -6.21
CA GLU A 528 3.27 -46.40 -6.16
C GLU A 528 3.88 -45.48 -5.10
N LEU A 529 4.77 -46.04 -4.28
CA LEU A 529 5.54 -45.35 -3.26
C LEU A 529 6.95 -45.95 -3.23
N ASN A 530 8.00 -45.11 -3.34
CA ASN A 530 9.40 -45.54 -3.33
C ASN A 530 9.74 -46.63 -4.37
N GLY A 531 9.10 -46.61 -5.54
CA GLY A 531 9.29 -47.60 -6.60
C GLY A 531 8.58 -48.94 -6.37
N LEU A 532 7.90 -49.12 -5.23
CA LEU A 532 7.03 -50.25 -4.96
C LEU A 532 5.62 -49.92 -5.43
N ARG A 533 4.95 -50.88 -6.07
CA ARG A 533 3.60 -50.73 -6.61
C ARG A 533 2.69 -51.83 -6.04
N GLY A 534 1.51 -51.44 -5.60
CA GLY A 534 0.52 -52.35 -5.02
C GLY A 534 -0.81 -51.66 -4.81
N TRP A 535 -1.80 -52.41 -4.33
CA TRP A 535 -3.10 -51.88 -3.96
C TRP A 535 -3.13 -51.39 -2.51
N PHE A 536 -4.04 -50.46 -2.22
CA PHE A 536 -4.27 -49.95 -0.87
C PHE A 536 -5.72 -49.45 -0.67
N PRO A 537 -6.21 -49.40 0.59
CA PRO A 537 -7.56 -48.92 0.88
C PRO A 537 -7.74 -47.42 0.63
N ALA A 538 -8.73 -47.04 -0.18
CA ALA A 538 -9.03 -45.65 -0.52
C ALA A 538 -9.33 -44.77 0.71
N LYS A 539 -9.96 -45.34 1.75
CA LYS A 539 -10.32 -44.63 3.00
C LYS A 539 -9.12 -44.24 3.87
N PHE A 540 -7.96 -44.84 3.62
CA PHE A 540 -6.75 -44.61 4.42
C PHE A 540 -5.94 -43.43 3.92
N VAL A 541 -6.40 -42.82 2.82
CA VAL A 541 -5.71 -41.73 2.17
C VAL A 541 -6.67 -40.58 1.90
N GLU A 542 -6.14 -39.38 1.89
CA GLU A 542 -6.82 -38.19 1.40
C GLU A 542 -6.26 -37.89 0.01
N VAL A 543 -7.13 -37.87 -1.00
CA VAL A 543 -6.71 -37.43 -2.35
C VAL A 543 -6.21 -36.01 -2.22
N LEU A 544 -4.98 -35.80 -2.64
CA LEU A 544 -4.41 -34.47 -2.70
C LEU A 544 -4.95 -33.82 -3.98
N ASP A 545 -5.69 -32.72 -3.81
CA ASP A 545 -6.10 -31.89 -4.93
C ASP A 545 -4.86 -31.49 -5.73
N GLU A 546 -4.99 -31.51 -7.05
CA GLU A 546 -3.93 -31.76 -8.03
C GLU A 546 -2.60 -31.05 -7.75
N ARG A 547 -1.73 -31.69 -6.97
CA ARG A 547 -0.36 -31.21 -6.77
C ARG A 547 0.42 -31.44 -8.05
N SER A 548 0.58 -30.37 -8.83
CA SER A 548 1.57 -30.08 -9.87
C SER A 548 2.68 -31.14 -10.07
N LYS A 549 3.01 -31.37 -11.35
CA LYS A 549 3.89 -32.47 -11.81
C LYS A 549 5.26 -32.57 -11.13
N GLN A 550 5.78 -31.46 -10.61
CA GLN A 550 6.92 -31.39 -9.70
C GLN A 550 6.52 -30.40 -8.62
N TYR A 551 5.99 -30.91 -7.50
CA TYR A 551 5.66 -30.07 -6.37
C TYR A 551 6.88 -29.20 -6.02
N SER A 552 6.67 -27.89 -5.96
CA SER A 552 7.64 -26.95 -5.42
C SER A 552 7.01 -26.22 -4.25
N MET A 553 7.70 -26.20 -3.12
CA MET A 553 7.27 -25.43 -1.96
C MET A 553 7.24 -23.92 -2.24
N ALA A 554 7.99 -23.44 -3.24
CA ALA A 554 7.96 -22.06 -3.70
C ALA A 554 6.61 -21.65 -4.31
N GLY A 555 5.87 -22.62 -4.86
CA GLY A 555 4.59 -22.38 -5.52
C GLY A 555 3.36 -22.58 -4.62
N ASP A 556 3.55 -23.02 -3.38
CA ASP A 556 2.49 -23.47 -2.48
C ASP A 556 2.15 -22.40 -1.45
N ASP A 557 0.96 -21.79 -1.56
CA ASP A 557 0.56 -20.70 -0.67
C ASP A 557 0.23 -21.15 0.76
N SER A 558 0.11 -22.45 1.00
CA SER A 558 -0.02 -23.01 2.35
C SER A 558 1.32 -23.17 3.08
N VAL A 559 2.43 -23.11 2.35
CA VAL A 559 3.80 -23.31 2.87
C VAL A 559 4.62 -22.04 2.80
N THR A 560 4.55 -21.33 1.66
CA THR A 560 5.31 -20.10 1.42
C THR A 560 4.36 -18.95 1.20
N GLU A 561 4.13 -18.13 2.23
CA GLU A 561 3.20 -16.99 2.14
C GLU A 561 3.62 -15.97 1.06
N GLY A 562 4.92 -15.86 0.77
CA GLY A 562 5.45 -14.92 -0.22
C GLY A 562 4.90 -15.11 -1.65
N VAL A 563 4.55 -16.33 -2.04
CA VAL A 563 3.96 -16.57 -3.38
C VAL A 563 2.58 -15.94 -3.53
N THR A 564 1.83 -15.81 -2.42
CA THR A 564 0.52 -15.15 -2.41
C THR A 564 0.64 -13.67 -2.72
N ASP A 565 1.58 -12.97 -2.09
CA ASP A 565 1.79 -11.53 -2.32
C ASP A 565 2.31 -11.24 -3.73
N LEU A 566 3.19 -12.11 -4.25
CA LEU A 566 3.69 -11.99 -5.61
C LEU A 566 2.58 -12.21 -6.65
N VAL A 567 1.79 -13.28 -6.50
CA VAL A 567 0.73 -13.60 -7.48
C VAL A 567 -0.46 -12.66 -7.33
N ARG A 568 -1.07 -12.57 -6.14
CA ARG A 568 -2.30 -11.78 -5.93
C ARG A 568 -2.03 -10.29 -5.81
N GLY A 569 -0.89 -9.89 -5.23
CA GLY A 569 -0.51 -8.50 -5.01
C GLY A 569 0.24 -7.84 -6.18
N THR A 570 0.92 -8.61 -7.04
CA THR A 570 1.74 -8.06 -8.13
C THR A 570 1.28 -8.52 -9.52
N LEU A 571 1.24 -9.83 -9.78
CA LEU A 571 0.89 -10.38 -11.10
C LEU A 571 -0.57 -10.12 -11.49
N CYS A 572 -1.50 -10.38 -10.57
CA CYS A 572 -2.92 -10.19 -10.82
C CYS A 572 -3.27 -8.73 -11.18
N PRO A 573 -2.83 -7.69 -10.45
CA PRO A 573 -3.04 -6.30 -10.84
C PRO A 573 -2.44 -5.94 -12.20
N ALA A 574 -1.24 -6.43 -12.52
CA ALA A 574 -0.60 -6.16 -13.81
C ALA A 574 -1.40 -6.75 -14.97
N LEU A 575 -1.85 -8.01 -14.85
CA LEU A 575 -2.67 -8.65 -15.87
C LEU A 575 -4.06 -8.03 -15.96
N LYS A 576 -4.67 -7.62 -14.83
CA LYS A 576 -5.94 -6.88 -14.80
C LYS A 576 -5.81 -5.56 -15.56
N ALA A 577 -4.74 -4.80 -15.36
CA ALA A 577 -4.53 -3.53 -16.04
C ALA A 577 -4.46 -3.67 -17.56
N ILE A 578 -3.89 -4.78 -18.06
CA ILE A 578 -3.91 -5.14 -19.48
C ILE A 578 -5.34 -5.43 -19.96
N LEU A 579 -6.11 -6.22 -19.19
CA LEU A 579 -7.51 -6.55 -19.50
C LEU A 579 -8.44 -5.31 -19.39
N GLU A 580 -8.13 -4.32 -18.57
CA GLU A 580 -8.92 -3.08 -18.51
C GLU A 580 -8.56 -2.10 -19.64
N HIS A 581 -7.35 -2.22 -20.21
CA HIS A 581 -6.87 -1.31 -21.23
C HIS A 581 -7.60 -1.50 -22.57
N GLY A 582 -8.46 -0.53 -22.89
CA GLY A 582 -9.26 -0.54 -24.12
C GLY A 582 -10.63 -1.19 -23.97
N LEU A 583 -11.07 -1.50 -22.75
CA LEU A 583 -12.44 -1.94 -22.48
C LEU A 583 -13.45 -0.82 -22.79
N LYS A 584 -14.48 -1.13 -23.56
CA LYS A 584 -15.55 -0.19 -23.97
C LYS A 584 -16.47 0.11 -22.80
N ARG A 585 -16.67 1.39 -22.49
CA ARG A 585 -17.66 1.82 -21.50
C ARG A 585 -19.05 1.91 -22.13
N PRO A 586 -20.11 1.43 -21.47
CA PRO A 586 -21.47 1.58 -21.97
C PRO A 586 -21.89 3.05 -22.08
N SER A 587 -22.68 3.38 -23.08
CA SER A 587 -23.30 4.70 -23.23
C SER A 587 -24.45 4.89 -22.24
N ILE A 588 -24.40 5.95 -21.42
CA ILE A 588 -25.38 6.69 -20.57
C ILE A 588 -26.48 5.91 -19.80
N LEU A 589 -26.93 4.76 -20.27
CA LEU A 589 -27.91 3.84 -19.64
C LEU A 589 -27.38 2.41 -19.43
N GLY A 590 -26.12 2.11 -19.77
CA GLY A 590 -25.63 0.72 -19.80
C GLY A 590 -25.05 0.20 -18.48
N GLY A 591 -25.24 -1.10 -18.26
CA GLY A 591 -24.91 -1.84 -17.03
C GLY A 591 -23.41 -2.00 -16.72
N PRO A 592 -23.03 -2.91 -15.80
CA PRO A 592 -21.66 -3.02 -15.30
C PRO A 592 -20.65 -3.33 -16.42
N CYS A 593 -19.46 -2.73 -16.35
CA CYS A 593 -18.38 -2.88 -17.30
C CYS A 593 -17.12 -3.36 -16.55
N HIS A 594 -16.76 -4.62 -16.73
CA HIS A 594 -15.67 -5.25 -15.99
C HIS A 594 -15.05 -6.41 -16.80
N PRO A 595 -13.73 -6.66 -16.73
CA PRO A 595 -13.09 -7.79 -17.42
C PRO A 595 -13.74 -9.15 -17.16
N TRP A 596 -14.24 -9.38 -15.93
CA TRP A 596 -14.94 -10.63 -15.58
C TRP A 596 -16.14 -10.94 -16.50
N LEU A 597 -16.95 -9.93 -16.84
CA LEU A 597 -18.12 -10.12 -17.71
C LEU A 597 -17.71 -10.52 -19.13
N PHE A 598 -16.63 -9.93 -19.63
CA PHE A 598 -16.04 -10.32 -20.90
C PHE A 598 -15.53 -11.76 -20.85
N ILE A 599 -14.79 -12.14 -19.79
CA ILE A 599 -14.25 -13.49 -19.61
C ILE A 599 -15.37 -14.53 -19.56
N GLU A 600 -16.43 -14.25 -18.82
CA GLU A 600 -17.60 -15.11 -18.69
C GLU A 600 -18.32 -15.32 -20.03
N GLU A 601 -18.56 -14.24 -20.78
CA GLU A 601 -19.18 -14.32 -22.11
C GLU A 601 -18.28 -15.05 -23.11
N ALA A 602 -16.97 -14.74 -23.13
CA ALA A 602 -16.01 -15.36 -24.04
C ALA A 602 -15.87 -16.87 -23.76
N ALA A 603 -15.70 -17.26 -22.50
CA ALA A 603 -15.59 -18.68 -22.12
C ALA A 603 -16.85 -19.48 -22.48
N SER A 604 -18.03 -18.88 -22.32
CA SER A 604 -19.31 -19.51 -22.69
C SER A 604 -19.41 -19.70 -24.21
N LYS A 605 -19.09 -18.68 -25.01
CA LYS A 605 -19.18 -18.76 -26.48
C LYS A 605 -18.18 -19.71 -27.12
N GLU A 606 -17.00 -19.88 -26.55
CA GLU A 606 -16.00 -20.81 -27.11
C GLU A 606 -16.45 -22.26 -26.97
N VAL A 607 -17.16 -22.61 -25.88
CA VAL A 607 -17.75 -23.94 -25.69
C VAL A 607 -19.08 -24.12 -26.44
N GLU A 608 -19.81 -23.03 -26.71
CA GLU A 608 -21.05 -23.08 -27.50
C GLU A 608 -20.85 -23.59 -28.93
N LYS A 609 -19.64 -23.44 -29.49
CA LYS A 609 -19.29 -23.94 -30.82
C LYS A 609 -19.40 -25.48 -30.92
N ASP A 610 -19.29 -26.19 -29.79
CA ASP A 610 -19.28 -27.66 -29.68
C ASP A 610 -20.35 -28.20 -28.68
N PHE A 611 -21.52 -27.54 -28.63
CA PHE A 611 -22.54 -27.64 -27.58
C PHE A 611 -22.99 -29.08 -27.21
N GLU A 612 -23.14 -29.99 -28.17
CA GLU A 612 -23.69 -31.33 -27.91
C GLU A 612 -22.70 -32.30 -27.22
N SER A 613 -21.40 -32.15 -27.47
CA SER A 613 -20.37 -33.04 -26.92
C SER A 613 -19.83 -32.54 -25.57
N VAL A 614 -19.66 -31.22 -25.44
CA VAL A 614 -18.95 -30.62 -24.31
C VAL A 614 -19.88 -30.38 -23.11
N TYR A 615 -21.10 -29.87 -23.33
CA TYR A 615 -22.06 -29.60 -22.24
C TYR A 615 -22.42 -30.90 -21.50
N SER A 616 -22.68 -31.97 -22.25
CA SER A 616 -22.95 -33.31 -21.71
C SER A 616 -21.77 -33.82 -20.86
N ARG A 617 -20.53 -33.64 -21.32
CA ARG A 617 -19.32 -34.11 -20.63
C ARG A 617 -19.00 -33.30 -19.38
N LEU A 618 -19.08 -31.97 -19.44
CA LEU A 618 -18.77 -31.09 -18.31
C LEU A 618 -19.82 -31.19 -17.18
N VAL A 619 -21.11 -31.33 -17.53
CA VAL A 619 -22.19 -31.56 -16.54
C VAL A 619 -22.03 -32.93 -15.87
N LEU A 620 -21.64 -33.96 -16.61
CA LEU A 620 -21.35 -35.29 -16.05
C LEU A 620 -20.10 -35.28 -15.15
N CYS A 621 -19.01 -34.62 -15.53
CA CYS A 621 -17.81 -34.48 -14.69
C CYS A 621 -18.12 -33.71 -13.39
N ARG A 622 -18.95 -32.65 -13.45
CA ARG A 622 -19.37 -31.87 -12.28
C ARG A 622 -20.28 -32.66 -11.32
N THR A 623 -21.12 -33.54 -11.86
CA THR A 623 -22.13 -34.26 -11.07
C THR A 623 -21.62 -35.60 -10.51
N TYR A 624 -20.71 -36.27 -11.20
CA TYR A 624 -20.30 -37.65 -10.86
C TYR A 624 -18.82 -37.83 -10.50
N ARG A 625 -17.98 -36.78 -10.47
CA ARG A 625 -16.50 -36.92 -10.33
C ARG A 625 -15.91 -37.99 -11.29
N LEU A 626 -16.57 -38.19 -12.43
CA LEU A 626 -16.12 -39.09 -13.49
C LEU A 626 -15.04 -38.35 -14.27
N ASP A 627 -13.84 -38.36 -13.74
CA ASP A 627 -12.65 -38.18 -14.57
C ASP A 627 -12.51 -39.49 -15.36
N GLU A 628 -13.23 -39.62 -16.47
CA GLU A 628 -13.04 -40.76 -17.36
C GLU A 628 -11.55 -40.85 -17.72
N ASP A 629 -10.94 -41.96 -17.32
CA ASP A 629 -9.55 -42.33 -17.53
C ASP A 629 -8.99 -41.79 -18.86
N GLY A 630 -8.13 -40.77 -18.79
CA GLY A 630 -7.17 -40.45 -19.85
C GLY A 630 -7.57 -39.41 -20.92
N LYS A 631 -8.72 -38.73 -20.83
CA LYS A 631 -9.05 -37.62 -21.75
C LYS A 631 -8.65 -36.25 -21.18
N VAL A 632 -7.61 -35.64 -21.77
CA VAL A 632 -7.18 -34.27 -21.50
C VAL A 632 -8.26 -33.28 -21.97
N LEU A 633 -8.74 -32.39 -21.09
CA LEU A 633 -9.63 -31.27 -21.46
C LEU A 633 -8.89 -30.29 -22.36
N THR A 634 -9.56 -29.66 -23.31
CA THR A 634 -8.95 -28.55 -24.07
C THR A 634 -8.85 -27.30 -23.20
N PRO A 635 -7.97 -26.33 -23.52
CA PRO A 635 -7.89 -25.07 -22.78
C PRO A 635 -9.23 -24.32 -22.69
N GLU A 636 -10.07 -24.38 -23.72
CA GLU A 636 -11.40 -23.78 -23.79
C GLU A 636 -12.35 -24.43 -22.78
N GLU A 637 -12.41 -25.77 -22.76
CA GLU A 637 -13.24 -26.53 -21.82
C GLU A 637 -12.83 -26.30 -20.38
N LEU A 638 -11.51 -26.25 -20.14
CA LEU A 638 -10.94 -25.99 -18.82
C LEU A 638 -11.21 -24.56 -18.36
N LEU A 639 -11.12 -23.56 -19.25
CA LEU A 639 -11.46 -22.17 -18.96
C LEU A 639 -12.94 -22.05 -18.56
N TYR A 640 -13.85 -22.63 -19.35
CA TYR A 640 -15.27 -22.63 -19.04
C TYR A 640 -15.55 -23.28 -17.69
N ARG A 641 -14.98 -24.47 -17.43
CA ARG A 641 -15.13 -25.16 -16.14
C ARG A 641 -14.63 -24.31 -14.98
N ALA A 642 -13.47 -23.67 -15.12
CA ALA A 642 -12.90 -22.80 -14.09
C ALA A 642 -13.79 -21.58 -13.80
N VAL A 643 -14.28 -20.91 -14.84
CA VAL A 643 -15.22 -19.77 -14.70
C VAL A 643 -16.51 -20.20 -13.98
N GLN A 644 -17.08 -21.36 -14.35
CA GLN A 644 -18.28 -21.90 -13.71
C GLN A 644 -18.05 -22.28 -12.25
N SER A 645 -16.85 -22.79 -11.93
CA SER A 645 -16.45 -23.11 -10.55
C SER A 645 -16.32 -21.84 -9.72
N VAL A 646 -15.61 -20.84 -10.23
CA VAL A 646 -15.43 -19.54 -9.56
C VAL A 646 -16.78 -18.86 -9.34
N ASN A 647 -17.66 -18.79 -10.35
CA ASN A 647 -19.00 -18.24 -10.17
C ASN A 647 -19.75 -18.96 -9.05
N GLN A 648 -19.77 -20.29 -9.04
CA GLN A 648 -20.47 -21.06 -8.01
C GLN A 648 -19.96 -20.75 -6.59
N SER A 649 -18.64 -20.80 -6.35
CA SER A 649 -18.10 -20.56 -5.01
C SER A 649 -18.17 -19.09 -4.59
N HIS A 650 -17.86 -18.18 -5.53
CA HIS A 650 -17.72 -16.75 -5.24
C HIS A 650 -19.06 -16.02 -5.18
N ASP A 651 -20.07 -16.41 -5.97
CA ASP A 651 -21.41 -15.83 -5.88
C ASP A 651 -22.08 -16.24 -4.57
N THR A 652 -21.88 -17.49 -4.13
CA THR A 652 -22.34 -17.98 -2.81
C THR A 652 -21.72 -17.16 -1.67
N ALA A 653 -20.47 -16.73 -1.83
CA ALA A 653 -19.76 -15.90 -0.86
C ALA A 653 -19.95 -14.38 -1.06
N HIS A 654 -20.79 -13.95 -2.01
CA HIS A 654 -20.99 -12.54 -2.39
C HIS A 654 -19.69 -11.78 -2.73
N ALA A 655 -18.72 -12.49 -3.31
CA ALA A 655 -17.41 -11.92 -3.63
C ALA A 655 -17.48 -11.01 -4.87
N GLN A 656 -16.66 -9.97 -4.87
CA GLN A 656 -16.59 -8.99 -5.96
C GLN A 656 -15.92 -9.59 -7.22
N MET A 657 -16.19 -9.02 -8.40
CA MET A 657 -15.64 -9.50 -9.67
C MET A 657 -14.11 -9.47 -9.73
N ASP A 658 -13.48 -8.52 -9.04
CA ASP A 658 -12.02 -8.46 -8.88
C ASP A 658 -11.48 -9.72 -8.18
N VAL A 659 -12.20 -10.21 -7.17
CA VAL A 659 -11.85 -11.45 -6.46
C VAL A 659 -11.95 -12.62 -7.44
N LYS A 660 -13.05 -12.70 -8.20
CA LYS A 660 -13.24 -13.74 -9.21
C LYS A 660 -12.12 -13.77 -10.26
N VAL A 661 -11.67 -12.60 -10.75
CA VAL A 661 -10.53 -12.52 -11.70
C VAL A 661 -9.25 -13.05 -11.06
N ARG A 662 -8.93 -12.67 -9.81
CA ARG A 662 -7.74 -13.17 -9.11
C ARG A 662 -7.77 -14.67 -8.90
N SER A 663 -8.92 -15.21 -8.49
CA SER A 663 -9.11 -16.64 -8.29
C SER A 663 -8.97 -17.42 -9.61
N LEU A 664 -9.51 -16.89 -10.70
CA LEU A 664 -9.31 -17.49 -12.02
C LEU A 664 -7.84 -17.49 -12.43
N ILE A 665 -7.10 -16.39 -12.23
CA ILE A 665 -5.66 -16.33 -12.52
C ILE A 665 -4.91 -17.39 -11.71
N CYS A 666 -5.22 -17.57 -10.42
CA CYS A 666 -4.63 -18.60 -9.58
C CYS A 666 -4.90 -20.01 -10.14
N ILE A 667 -6.14 -20.30 -10.56
CA ILE A 667 -6.46 -21.58 -11.20
C ILE A 667 -5.64 -21.75 -12.48
N GLY A 668 -5.55 -20.72 -13.34
CA GLY A 668 -4.78 -20.78 -14.57
C GLY A 668 -3.27 -21.03 -14.36
N LEU A 669 -2.72 -20.55 -13.24
CA LEU A 669 -1.33 -20.82 -12.83
C LEU A 669 -1.15 -22.25 -12.30
N ASN A 670 -2.05 -22.71 -11.43
CA ASN A 670 -2.05 -24.10 -10.94
C ASN A 670 -2.12 -25.09 -12.10
N GLU A 671 -2.93 -24.76 -13.09
CA GLU A 671 -3.11 -25.55 -14.31
C GLU A 671 -2.01 -25.35 -15.36
N GLN A 672 -1.15 -24.33 -15.19
CA GLN A 672 -0.10 -23.91 -16.14
C GLN A 672 -0.63 -23.50 -17.54
N VAL A 673 -1.89 -23.09 -17.63
CA VAL A 673 -2.58 -22.76 -18.90
C VAL A 673 -2.95 -21.28 -19.03
N LEU A 674 -2.54 -20.41 -18.11
CA LEU A 674 -2.93 -18.99 -18.12
C LEU A 674 -2.63 -18.29 -19.48
N HIS A 675 -1.51 -18.63 -20.12
CA HIS A 675 -1.14 -18.12 -21.44
C HIS A 675 -2.06 -18.62 -22.56
N LEU A 676 -2.50 -19.88 -22.51
CA LEU A 676 -3.50 -20.44 -23.43
C LEU A 676 -4.87 -19.83 -23.20
N TRP A 677 -5.25 -19.56 -21.95
CA TRP A 677 -6.52 -18.89 -21.67
C TRP A 677 -6.57 -17.48 -22.23
N LEU A 678 -5.45 -16.73 -22.23
CA LEU A 678 -5.39 -15.44 -22.92
C LEU A 678 -5.65 -15.60 -24.43
N GLU A 679 -5.08 -16.62 -25.06
CA GLU A 679 -5.31 -16.94 -26.47
C GLU A 679 -6.77 -17.30 -26.75
N VAL A 680 -7.39 -18.14 -25.92
CA VAL A 680 -8.82 -18.49 -26.02
C VAL A 680 -9.69 -17.24 -25.95
N LEU A 681 -9.42 -16.35 -24.98
CA LEU A 681 -10.16 -15.10 -24.83
C LEU A 681 -9.99 -14.17 -26.05
N CYS A 682 -8.78 -14.06 -26.59
CA CYS A 682 -8.50 -13.22 -27.77
C CYS A 682 -9.05 -13.84 -29.08
N SER A 683 -9.20 -15.17 -29.12
CA SER A 683 -9.75 -15.91 -30.27
C SER A 683 -11.27 -15.76 -30.39
N SER A 684 -11.96 -15.32 -29.34
CA SER A 684 -13.40 -15.01 -29.37
C SER A 684 -13.68 -13.66 -30.05
N VAL A 685 -13.33 -13.55 -31.35
CA VAL A 685 -13.28 -12.27 -32.10
C VAL A 685 -14.53 -11.43 -31.90
N LEU A 686 -15.73 -11.98 -32.14
CA LEU A 686 -16.99 -11.23 -31.99
C LEU A 686 -17.22 -10.69 -30.57
N THR A 687 -16.78 -11.45 -29.55
CA THR A 687 -16.88 -11.04 -28.15
C THR A 687 -15.85 -9.96 -27.83
N VAL A 688 -14.61 -10.12 -28.28
CA VAL A 688 -13.56 -9.09 -28.12
C VAL A 688 -13.98 -7.80 -28.81
N GLU A 689 -14.53 -7.86 -30.03
CA GLU A 689 -15.01 -6.68 -30.76
C GLU A 689 -16.17 -5.99 -30.05
N LYS A 690 -17.07 -6.75 -29.40
CA LYS A 690 -18.14 -6.21 -28.57
C LYS A 690 -17.59 -5.43 -27.37
N TRP A 691 -16.59 -5.99 -26.70
CA TRP A 691 -16.11 -5.48 -25.40
C TRP A 691 -14.94 -4.50 -25.49
N TYR A 692 -14.13 -4.51 -26.55
CA TYR A 692 -12.87 -3.76 -26.62
C TYR A 692 -12.76 -2.85 -27.85
N GLN A 693 -12.03 -1.74 -27.67
CA GLN A 693 -11.64 -0.82 -28.72
C GLN A 693 -10.59 -1.44 -29.67
N THR A 694 -10.49 -0.92 -30.90
CA THR A 694 -9.50 -1.36 -31.93
C THR A 694 -8.07 -1.37 -31.44
N TRP A 695 -7.71 -0.42 -30.57
CA TRP A 695 -6.35 -0.23 -30.07
C TRP A 695 -6.02 -1.05 -28.81
N SER A 696 -6.93 -1.86 -28.28
CA SER A 696 -6.64 -2.69 -27.11
C SER A 696 -5.63 -3.80 -27.42
N PHE A 697 -4.99 -4.34 -26.39
CA PHE A 697 -4.15 -5.53 -26.56
C PHE A 697 -4.94 -6.72 -27.10
N LEU A 698 -6.17 -6.93 -26.60
CA LEU A 698 -6.98 -8.09 -26.96
C LEU A 698 -7.47 -8.03 -28.42
N ARG A 699 -7.53 -6.84 -29.01
CA ARG A 699 -7.94 -6.65 -30.41
C ARG A 699 -6.78 -6.36 -31.36
N SER A 700 -5.54 -6.41 -30.88
CA SER A 700 -4.32 -6.20 -31.68
C SER A 700 -3.39 -7.40 -31.57
N PRO A 701 -2.41 -7.57 -32.48
CA PRO A 701 -1.41 -8.64 -32.34
C PRO A 701 -0.58 -8.59 -31.04
N GLY A 702 -0.67 -7.51 -30.25
CA GLY A 702 0.03 -7.35 -28.98
C GLY A 702 -0.31 -8.40 -27.92
N TRP A 703 -1.47 -9.06 -28.00
CA TRP A 703 -1.78 -10.18 -27.09
C TRP A 703 -0.81 -11.37 -27.25
N VAL A 704 -0.19 -11.55 -28.43
CA VAL A 704 0.80 -12.61 -28.66
C VAL A 704 2.06 -12.37 -27.83
N GLN A 705 2.49 -11.11 -27.72
CA GLN A 705 3.61 -10.75 -26.84
C GLN A 705 3.28 -11.08 -25.39
N ILE A 706 2.09 -10.70 -24.92
CA ILE A 706 1.62 -10.99 -23.56
C ILE A 706 1.53 -12.49 -23.30
N LYS A 707 1.06 -13.28 -24.28
CA LYS A 707 1.04 -14.75 -24.22
C LYS A 707 2.44 -15.31 -23.96
N CYS A 708 3.43 -14.87 -24.74
CA CYS A 708 4.82 -15.32 -24.60
C CYS A 708 5.42 -14.97 -23.23
N GLU A 709 5.11 -13.79 -22.68
CA GLU A 709 5.53 -13.42 -21.31
C GLU A 709 4.90 -14.37 -20.28
N LEU A 710 3.58 -14.58 -20.34
CA LEU A 710 2.86 -15.46 -19.42
C LEU A 710 3.30 -16.92 -19.52
N ARG A 711 3.74 -17.39 -20.70
CA ARG A 711 4.27 -18.74 -20.91
C ARG A 711 5.49 -19.04 -20.03
N VAL A 712 6.26 -18.04 -19.62
CA VAL A 712 7.38 -18.25 -18.68
C VAL A 712 6.88 -18.90 -17.38
N LEU A 713 5.69 -18.51 -16.90
CA LEU A 713 5.11 -19.06 -15.68
C LEU A 713 4.62 -20.51 -15.82
N SER A 714 4.38 -21.02 -17.04
CA SER A 714 3.98 -22.42 -17.24
C SER A 714 5.10 -23.41 -16.96
N LYS A 715 6.33 -22.93 -16.76
CA LYS A 715 7.48 -23.74 -16.35
C LYS A 715 7.48 -24.04 -14.84
N PHE A 716 6.69 -23.31 -14.05
CA PHE A 716 6.66 -23.42 -12.60
C PHE A 716 5.39 -24.06 -12.07
N ALA A 717 5.53 -24.78 -10.97
CA ALA A 717 4.48 -25.59 -10.37
C ALA A 717 3.81 -24.84 -9.21
N PHE A 718 2.59 -24.34 -9.42
CA PHE A 718 1.82 -23.61 -8.42
C PHE A 718 0.84 -24.51 -7.65
N ASN A 719 0.54 -24.13 -6.41
CA ASN A 719 -0.53 -24.66 -5.58
C ASN A 719 -1.15 -23.50 -4.78
N LEU A 720 -1.97 -22.71 -5.48
CA LEU A 720 -2.60 -21.50 -4.94
C LEU A 720 -4.07 -21.77 -4.63
N SER A 721 -4.53 -21.41 -3.44
CA SER A 721 -5.94 -21.54 -3.05
C SER A 721 -6.86 -20.60 -3.85
N PRO A 722 -7.79 -21.11 -4.68
CA PRO A 722 -8.74 -20.26 -5.41
C PRO A 722 -9.74 -19.54 -4.49
N ASP A 723 -9.93 -20.04 -3.27
CA ASP A 723 -10.90 -19.52 -2.30
C ASP A 723 -10.26 -18.64 -1.22
N TRP A 724 -8.97 -18.30 -1.35
CA TRP A 724 -8.19 -17.53 -0.37
C TRP A 724 -8.86 -16.24 0.10
N GLU A 725 -9.50 -15.52 -0.82
CA GLU A 725 -10.14 -14.22 -0.56
C GLU A 725 -11.64 -14.31 -0.26
N LEU A 726 -12.21 -15.51 -0.23
CA LEU A 726 -13.58 -15.70 0.20
C LEU A 726 -13.63 -15.51 1.72
N ALA A 727 -14.50 -14.61 2.19
CA ALA A 727 -14.64 -14.33 3.60
C ALA A 727 -15.07 -15.61 4.35
N LEU A 728 -14.10 -16.30 4.96
CA LEU A 728 -14.41 -17.17 6.08
C LEU A 728 -15.01 -16.26 7.15
N LYS A 729 -16.31 -16.38 7.41
CA LYS A 729 -16.82 -16.04 8.74
C LYS A 729 -15.84 -16.69 9.72
N LYS A 730 -15.16 -15.89 10.53
CA LYS A 730 -14.48 -16.35 11.74
C LYS A 730 -15.57 -16.82 12.71
N GLU A 731 -16.19 -17.95 12.39
CA GLU A 731 -16.88 -18.82 13.33
C GLU A 731 -16.20 -20.19 13.18
N ASP A 732 -15.68 -20.70 14.30
CA ASP A 732 -15.12 -22.04 14.48
C ASP A 732 -13.77 -22.41 13.84
N ARG A 733 -12.71 -21.63 14.13
CA ARG A 733 -11.35 -22.22 14.21
C ARG A 733 -10.86 -22.51 15.65
N ASP A 734 -11.62 -22.12 16.68
CA ASP A 734 -11.29 -22.40 18.10
C ASP A 734 -12.31 -23.30 18.85
N THR A 735 -13.21 -23.96 18.12
CA THR A 735 -14.17 -24.92 18.72
C THR A 735 -14.35 -26.13 17.82
N ARG A 736 -13.35 -27.03 17.83
CA ARG A 736 -13.62 -28.45 17.56
C ARG A 736 -13.55 -29.22 18.88
N PRO A 737 -14.68 -29.47 19.57
CA PRO A 737 -14.73 -30.60 20.49
C PRO A 737 -14.81 -31.86 19.63
N LEU A 738 -13.65 -32.43 19.30
CA LEU A 738 -13.50 -33.62 18.47
C LEU A 738 -13.84 -34.94 19.21
N LYS A 739 -14.75 -34.92 20.20
CA LYS A 739 -14.99 -36.10 21.05
C LYS A 739 -16.44 -36.51 21.35
N GLU A 740 -17.48 -35.72 21.05
CA GLU A 740 -18.85 -36.12 21.42
C GLU A 740 -19.63 -36.80 20.28
N GLY A 741 -19.43 -36.37 19.02
CA GLY A 741 -20.17 -36.95 17.88
C GLY A 741 -19.80 -38.39 17.54
N ILE A 742 -18.59 -38.84 17.87
CA ILE A 742 -18.12 -40.21 17.60
C ILE A 742 -18.65 -41.18 18.68
N GLN A 743 -18.79 -40.72 19.92
CA GLN A 743 -19.29 -41.54 21.03
C GLN A 743 -20.81 -41.78 20.90
N ASP A 744 -21.58 -40.75 20.51
CA ASP A 744 -23.02 -40.88 20.29
C ASP A 744 -23.37 -41.67 19.02
N MET A 745 -22.52 -41.63 17.98
CA MET A 745 -22.72 -42.41 16.75
C MET A 745 -22.35 -43.89 16.94
N LEU A 746 -21.36 -44.21 17.78
CA LEU A 746 -20.96 -45.59 18.11
C LEU A 746 -21.94 -46.28 19.06
N VAL A 747 -22.67 -45.55 19.90
CA VAL A 747 -23.74 -46.10 20.75
C VAL A 747 -25.06 -46.31 19.96
N LYS A 748 -25.33 -45.49 18.93
CA LYS A 748 -26.58 -45.58 18.14
C LYS A 748 -26.61 -46.68 17.07
N HIS A 749 -25.46 -47.22 16.67
CA HIS A 749 -25.36 -48.18 15.55
C HIS A 749 -24.88 -49.59 15.92
N HIS A 750 -24.89 -49.98 17.20
CA HIS A 750 -24.73 -51.38 17.67
C HIS A 750 -23.63 -52.20 16.97
N LEU A 751 -22.43 -51.64 16.80
CA LEU A 751 -21.26 -52.37 16.31
C LEU A 751 -20.21 -52.40 17.42
N PHE A 752 -20.44 -53.22 18.44
CA PHE A 752 -19.47 -53.98 19.25
C PHE A 752 -20.23 -54.55 20.46
N SER A 753 -20.68 -55.81 20.37
CA SER A 753 -20.94 -56.64 21.54
C SER A 753 -19.62 -57.26 21.97
N TRP A 754 -19.07 -56.82 23.09
CA TRP A 754 -18.12 -57.61 23.86
C TRP A 754 -18.46 -57.42 25.33
N ASP A 755 -19.14 -58.42 25.88
CA ASP A 755 -19.23 -58.64 27.31
C ASP A 755 -17.79 -58.74 27.87
N ILE A 756 -17.48 -57.91 28.85
CA ILE A 756 -16.31 -58.09 29.71
C ILE A 756 -16.86 -58.52 31.07
N ASP A 757 -17.04 -59.84 31.23
CA ASP A 757 -16.96 -60.52 32.53
C ASP A 757 -15.61 -61.23 32.58
N GLY A 758 -14.74 -60.84 33.51
CA GLY A 758 -13.43 -61.45 33.75
C GLY A 758 -12.35 -60.46 34.18
#